data_AF-A0A9P6PWH3-F1
#
_entry.id   AF-A0A9P6PWH3-F1
#
_cell.length_a   1.000
_cell.length_b   1.000
_cell.length_c   1.000
_cell.angle_alpha   90.00
_cell.angle_beta   90.00
_cell.angle_gamma   90.00
#
_symmetry.space_group_name_H-M   'P 1'
#
loop_
_entity.id
_entity.type
_entity.pdbx_description
1 polymer ?
#
loop_
_entity_poly.entity_id
_entity_poly.type
_entity_poly.pdbx_seq_one_letter_code
_entity_poly.pdbx_strand_id
1 'polypeptide(L)'
;MRACLFLSSAIALVALTLPSCSAAPTTTTLSSFTYPNIEHGHSGYFTLINRVTKNDGLRVCSVLDRGETQAFRHLYPVNKRGDRVEVLNRKTHDEASHTNHHHGASNLDEENGTSGEESKDLLEMNTNLEKDWPMVERAFLDSECDRVDEPFYMGDEQGQLVFNDPNGSLQADDEVRKLIDSGPDSNRIDIVFMGDGYTLDEREKFFSDMQRLVNDMFMGDTFKSFLPLFNVHALFRPSKESGIGVNGHWKDTSFRLYRDGTELRGIYVADPSAARQACRAVGKYSCDFPSLIGNDPYYGGLGGEFVISTSSNKSGTIVLRHELGHSLINVGEEYDGGQVYSGVNAERWSIQNIKWKHWLTDPVPREEKNVIRAQDYAWYNLKKGPYKVKFNSDGQWKRWSLKISHSGVDTDDSFEVYLDGKRLSWTSPGGYDRDFSEWAGDEGFSAGAHEIEFRQGEKYDHEPEDPSRPIRQLCSVTMHEFMGEDQYRFDDNVISAYPTFDIRGRKTWRSNHEYCLMRNMASTQLCSICKEGLWHRLLSKASLLDEIRVDCQGENEGEVSTFSITANVIPLGQFRKDQSKRETGEVYKIRWFRNGVHQTELDDQVHIQVPVADAGIWEFKAEFQTPEVRKDPRGLLKASKVFALSKQLC
;
A
#
# COMPACT_ATOMS: atom_id res chain seq x y z
N MET A 1 33.84 50.20 -31.98
CA MET A 1 34.92 51.21 -32.09
C MET A 1 34.62 52.28 -31.04
N ARG A 2 35.42 52.63 -30.03
CA ARG A 2 36.84 52.45 -29.65
C ARG A 2 36.85 52.38 -28.10
N ALA A 3 37.45 51.34 -27.51
CA ALA A 3 38.82 51.30 -26.95
C ALA A 3 38.93 52.06 -25.61
N CYS A 4 39.06 51.38 -24.46
CA CYS A 4 40.23 50.65 -23.92
C CYS A 4 41.40 51.56 -23.50
N LEU A 5 41.94 51.25 -22.31
CA LEU A 5 43.34 51.28 -21.85
C LEU A 5 43.46 51.93 -20.44
N PHE A 6 44.20 51.41 -19.45
CA PHE A 6 44.85 50.12 -19.16
C PHE A 6 45.78 50.35 -17.93
N LEU A 7 46.21 49.25 -17.27
CA LEU A 7 47.49 49.06 -16.53
C LEU A 7 47.72 49.88 -15.22
N SER A 8 48.38 49.41 -14.14
CA SER A 8 48.89 48.09 -13.72
C SER A 8 49.58 48.17 -12.33
N SER A 9 49.65 47.01 -11.64
CA SER A 9 50.81 46.49 -10.84
C SER A 9 51.27 47.21 -9.56
N ALA A 10 51.90 46.60 -8.54
CA ALA A 10 52.07 45.24 -8.01
C ALA A 10 52.97 45.30 -6.74
N ILE A 11 52.72 44.42 -5.74
CA ILE A 11 53.69 43.75 -4.80
C ILE A 11 54.42 44.65 -3.74
N ALA A 12 54.53 44.38 -2.42
CA ALA A 12 54.75 43.13 -1.66
C ALA A 12 54.34 43.17 -0.15
N LEU A 13 54.04 41.97 0.37
CA LEU A 13 54.11 41.38 1.74
C LEU A 13 54.63 42.19 2.94
N VAL A 14 53.94 42.10 4.08
CA VAL A 14 54.37 41.34 5.30
C VAL A 14 53.13 40.85 6.07
N ALA A 15 53.19 39.59 6.51
CA ALA A 15 52.16 38.82 7.18
C ALA A 15 51.87 39.25 8.63
N LEU A 16 50.59 39.27 9.00
CA LEU A 16 50.10 39.09 10.37
C LEU A 16 48.88 38.17 10.32
N THR A 17 49.05 36.99 10.90
CA THR A 17 48.09 35.90 11.00
C THR A 17 46.91 36.26 11.91
N LEU A 18 45.69 36.15 11.39
CA LEU A 18 44.47 36.00 12.19
C LEU A 18 43.64 34.84 11.62
N PRO A 19 43.06 33.99 12.48
CA PRO A 19 42.41 32.75 12.06
C PRO A 19 41.08 33.06 11.36
N SER A 20 40.97 32.62 10.10
CA SER A 20 39.68 32.48 9.45
C SER A 20 38.91 31.36 10.15
N CYS A 21 37.88 31.72 10.93
CA CYS A 21 36.81 30.79 11.28
C CYS A 21 36.19 30.30 9.97
N SER A 22 36.53 29.07 9.59
CA SER A 22 35.70 28.26 8.73
C SER A 22 34.32 28.20 9.36
N ALA A 23 33.30 28.67 8.66
CA ALA A 23 31.94 28.23 8.94
C ALA A 23 31.96 26.70 8.74
N ALA A 24 31.80 25.96 9.83
CA ALA A 24 31.58 24.53 9.76
C ALA A 24 30.31 24.30 8.93
N PRO A 25 30.31 23.33 8.00
CA PRO A 25 29.07 22.94 7.35
C PRO A 25 28.12 22.43 8.44
N THR A 26 26.98 23.07 8.62
CA THR A 26 25.88 22.52 9.41
C THR A 26 25.36 21.27 8.69
N THR A 27 25.88 20.11 9.08
CA THR A 27 25.32 18.81 8.70
C THR A 27 23.99 18.64 9.42
N THR A 28 22.89 18.86 8.71
CA THR A 28 21.56 18.47 9.20
C THR A 28 21.42 16.97 9.03
N THR A 29 21.71 16.20 10.08
CA THR A 29 21.38 14.76 10.12
C THR A 29 19.86 14.61 10.29
N LEU A 30 19.21 14.05 9.26
CA LEU A 30 17.79 13.67 9.30
C LEU A 30 17.66 12.36 10.07
N SER A 31 17.26 12.44 11.34
CA SER A 31 16.98 11.27 12.18
C SER A 31 15.47 11.01 12.28
N SER A 32 15.07 9.75 12.10
CA SER A 32 13.68 9.28 12.23
C SER A 32 13.50 8.60 13.58
N PHE A 33 12.40 8.91 14.26
CA PHE A 33 12.13 8.42 15.62
C PHE A 33 10.76 7.72 15.68
N THR A 34 10.68 6.71 16.53
CA THR A 34 9.45 5.97 16.88
C THR A 34 9.14 6.17 18.35
N TYR A 35 7.87 6.43 18.67
CA TYR A 35 7.40 6.47 20.04
C TYR A 35 6.22 5.50 20.24
N PRO A 36 6.27 4.61 21.23
CA PRO A 36 5.12 3.83 21.67
C PRO A 36 4.31 4.63 22.72
N ASN A 37 3.08 5.01 22.41
CA ASN A 37 2.14 5.46 23.43
C ASN A 37 1.45 4.24 24.05
N ILE A 38 1.90 3.85 25.25
CA ILE A 38 1.44 2.64 25.93
C ILE A 38 0.00 2.78 26.43
N GLU A 39 -0.50 4.00 26.69
CA GLU A 39 -1.87 4.22 27.20
C GLU A 39 -2.97 4.10 26.12
N HIS A 40 -2.61 4.23 24.84
CA HIS A 40 -3.58 4.16 23.73
C HIS A 40 -3.23 3.15 22.64
N GLY A 41 -2.16 2.36 22.80
CA GLY A 41 -1.80 1.29 21.87
C GLY A 41 -1.40 1.79 20.47
N HIS A 42 -0.99 3.06 20.34
CA HIS A 42 -0.57 3.66 19.08
C HIS A 42 0.93 3.95 19.09
N SER A 43 1.61 3.63 17.98
CA SER A 43 2.98 4.07 17.70
C SER A 43 2.94 5.20 16.66
N GLY A 44 3.70 6.27 16.88
CA GLY A 44 3.80 7.38 15.93
C GLY A 44 5.22 7.51 15.34
N TYR A 45 5.31 7.92 14.08
CA TYR A 45 6.59 8.15 13.37
C TYR A 45 6.77 9.62 13.04
N PHE A 46 7.93 10.18 13.39
CA PHE A 46 8.27 11.55 13.02
C PHE A 46 9.72 11.66 12.56
N THR A 47 10.00 12.67 11.75
CA THR A 47 11.35 12.97 11.25
C THR A 47 11.76 14.35 11.75
N LEU A 48 12.91 14.46 12.40
CA LEU A 48 13.44 15.77 12.75
C LEU A 48 13.98 16.46 11.48
N ILE A 49 13.42 17.61 11.16
CA ILE A 49 13.78 18.36 9.94
C ILE A 49 14.79 19.46 10.24
N ASN A 50 14.69 20.10 11.42
CA ASN A 50 15.55 21.24 11.74
C ASN A 50 15.78 21.43 13.24
N ARG A 51 16.93 22.02 13.60
CA ARG A 51 17.27 22.48 14.95
C ARG A 51 17.80 23.92 14.85
N VAL A 52 17.19 24.84 15.57
CA VAL A 52 17.63 26.25 15.63
C VAL A 52 17.71 26.68 17.09
N THR A 53 18.89 27.14 17.50
CA THR A 53 19.05 27.86 18.77
C THR A 53 19.09 29.34 18.48
N LYS A 54 18.13 30.10 19.02
CA LYS A 54 18.06 31.55 18.84
C LYS A 54 19.03 32.25 19.80
N ASN A 55 19.36 33.50 19.50
CA ASN A 55 20.36 34.29 20.23
C ASN A 55 20.00 34.57 21.70
N ASP A 56 18.73 34.40 22.09
CA ASP A 56 18.22 34.50 23.46
C ASP A 56 18.32 33.17 24.24
N GLY A 57 18.92 32.14 23.64
CA GLY A 57 19.03 30.80 24.22
C GLY A 57 17.79 29.93 24.00
N LEU A 58 16.75 30.44 23.31
CA LEU A 58 15.55 29.68 23.00
C LEU A 58 15.86 28.60 21.94
N ARG A 59 15.57 27.35 22.26
CA ARG A 59 15.77 26.22 21.34
C ARG A 59 14.46 25.89 20.62
N VAL A 60 14.54 25.76 19.30
CA VAL A 60 13.42 25.41 18.42
C VAL A 60 13.79 24.18 17.60
N CYS A 61 13.03 23.10 17.74
CA CYS A 61 13.18 21.88 16.94
C CYS A 61 11.97 21.73 16.02
N SER A 62 12.19 21.57 14.71
CA SER A 62 11.12 21.40 13.72
C SER A 62 11.01 19.94 13.27
N VAL A 63 9.82 19.32 13.36
CA VAL A 63 9.58 17.90 13.02
C VAL A 63 8.54 17.72 11.90
N LEU A 64 8.71 16.69 11.07
CA LEU A 64 7.77 16.24 10.03
C LEU A 64 6.95 15.06 10.54
N ASP A 65 5.62 15.22 10.55
CA ASP A 65 4.69 14.11 10.76
C ASP A 65 4.46 13.36 9.42
N ARG A 66 4.62 12.03 9.42
CA ARG A 66 4.49 11.17 8.23
C ARG A 66 3.08 10.59 8.03
N GLY A 67 2.08 11.00 8.82
CA GLY A 67 0.67 10.77 8.50
C GLY A 67 -0.03 9.65 9.28
N GLU A 68 0.33 9.45 10.55
CA GLU A 68 -0.43 8.58 11.47
C GLU A 68 -1.00 9.43 12.63
N THR A 69 -2.12 10.09 12.33
CA THR A 69 -2.61 11.30 13.03
C THR A 69 -3.21 11.10 14.43
N GLN A 70 -2.99 9.99 15.13
CA GLN A 70 -3.58 9.79 16.48
C GLN A 70 -2.59 9.96 17.64
N ALA A 71 -1.28 9.72 17.43
CA ALA A 71 -0.30 9.81 18.51
C ALA A 71 -0.04 11.24 19.01
N PHE A 72 -0.20 12.25 18.14
CA PHE A 72 0.13 13.66 18.43
C PHE A 72 -1.05 14.55 18.79
N ARG A 73 -2.30 14.07 18.69
CA ARG A 73 -3.50 14.89 18.97
C ARG A 73 -3.66 15.28 20.45
N HIS A 74 -2.88 14.69 21.35
CA HIS A 74 -2.95 14.92 22.80
C HIS A 74 -1.60 15.24 23.45
N LEU A 75 -0.52 15.42 22.68
CA LEU A 75 0.82 15.72 23.20
C LEU A 75 1.11 17.22 23.13
N TYR A 76 0.98 17.94 24.25
CA TYR A 76 1.41 19.33 24.37
C TYR A 76 2.10 19.62 25.71
N PRO A 77 3.43 19.83 25.72
CA PRO A 77 4.11 20.45 26.85
C PRO A 77 4.70 21.82 26.48
N VAL A 78 4.45 22.82 27.33
CA VAL A 78 5.35 23.98 27.49
C VAL A 78 6.21 23.68 28.72
N ASN A 79 7.54 23.64 28.60
CA ASN A 79 8.40 23.57 29.78
C ASN A 79 8.52 24.96 30.45
N LYS A 80 8.87 25.00 31.73
CA LYS A 80 9.06 26.25 32.50
C LYS A 80 10.24 27.13 32.01
N ARG A 81 10.94 26.74 30.93
CA ARG A 81 12.03 27.48 30.28
C ARG A 81 11.64 28.05 28.91
N GLY A 82 10.45 27.76 28.40
CA GLY A 82 9.91 28.34 27.16
C GLY A 82 10.40 27.69 25.86
N ASP A 83 11.09 26.55 25.90
CA ASP A 83 11.52 25.82 24.69
C ASP A 83 10.30 25.38 23.85
N ARG A 84 10.39 25.46 22.51
CA ARG A 84 9.26 25.20 21.59
C ARG A 84 9.58 24.11 20.56
N VAL A 85 8.64 23.21 20.31
CA VAL A 85 8.69 22.26 19.18
C VAL A 85 7.75 22.77 18.09
N GLU A 86 8.26 22.88 16.87
CA GLU A 86 7.50 23.31 15.70
C GLU A 86 7.13 22.07 14.86
N VAL A 87 5.84 21.80 14.66
CA VAL A 87 5.38 20.63 13.89
C VAL A 87 4.94 21.10 12.51
N LEU A 88 5.62 20.64 11.47
CA LEU A 88 5.25 20.91 10.08
C LEU A 88 4.24 19.87 9.63
N ASN A 89 2.97 20.29 9.56
CA ASN A 89 1.84 19.41 9.29
C ASN A 89 1.53 19.37 7.78
N ARG A 90 1.47 18.18 7.18
CA ARG A 90 0.92 18.03 5.83
C ARG A 90 -0.58 17.83 5.99
N LYS A 91 -1.39 18.89 5.78
CA LYS A 91 -2.86 18.85 5.91
C LYS A 91 -3.44 17.56 5.32
N THR A 92 -3.71 16.60 6.19
CA THR A 92 -4.47 15.39 5.95
C THR A 92 -5.45 15.30 7.11
N HIS A 93 -6.70 15.54 6.75
CA HIS A 93 -7.85 15.66 7.63
C HIS A 93 -8.08 14.43 8.50
N ASP A 94 -8.25 14.67 9.81
CA ASP A 94 -9.31 14.17 10.68
C ASP A 94 -10.06 12.89 10.29
N GLU A 95 -9.52 11.76 10.72
CA GLU A 95 -10.32 10.62 11.16
C GLU A 95 -10.93 10.90 12.54
N ALA A 96 -12.26 10.82 12.61
CA ALA A 96 -13.04 11.04 13.82
C ALA A 96 -13.01 9.81 14.73
N SER A 97 -12.82 10.06 16.02
CA SER A 97 -13.16 9.15 17.10
C SER A 97 -14.67 8.88 17.10
N HIS A 98 -15.04 7.61 17.18
CA HIS A 98 -16.37 7.20 17.56
C HIS A 98 -16.51 7.30 19.09
N THR A 99 -17.16 8.35 19.56
CA THR A 99 -18.02 8.25 20.74
C THR A 99 -19.35 8.89 20.40
N ASN A 100 -20.41 8.08 20.39
CA ASN A 100 -21.79 8.57 20.45
C ASN A 100 -21.88 9.63 21.55
N HIS A 101 -22.15 10.89 21.24
CA HIS A 101 -22.93 11.86 22.02
C HIS A 101 -23.39 13.00 21.09
N HIS A 102 -24.64 13.41 21.24
CA HIS A 102 -25.34 14.46 20.49
C HIS A 102 -24.77 15.88 20.68
N HIS A 103 -25.35 16.84 19.92
CA HIS A 103 -25.10 18.29 19.81
C HIS A 103 -24.09 18.62 18.68
N GLY A 104 -24.42 19.35 17.61
CA GLY A 104 -25.29 20.50 17.46
C GLY A 104 -24.44 21.57 16.74
N ALA A 105 -24.86 22.04 15.56
CA ALA A 105 -24.06 22.91 14.69
C ALA A 105 -23.82 24.32 15.29
N SER A 106 -22.68 24.94 14.94
CA SER A 106 -22.53 26.40 14.94
C SER A 106 -21.48 26.86 13.92
N ASN A 107 -21.89 27.78 13.05
CA ASN A 107 -21.10 28.61 12.13
C ASN A 107 -20.01 29.41 12.85
N LEU A 108 -19.00 29.89 12.11
CA LEU A 108 -18.42 31.24 12.21
C LEU A 108 -17.46 31.50 11.02
N ASP A 109 -17.98 32.28 10.07
CA ASP A 109 -17.45 33.46 9.35
C ASP A 109 -16.01 33.57 8.79
N GLU A 110 -16.01 34.17 7.59
CA GLU A 110 -14.92 34.68 6.76
C GLU A 110 -14.04 35.73 7.47
N GLU A 111 -12.73 35.80 7.14
CA GLU A 111 -12.10 37.04 6.65
C GLU A 111 -10.60 36.87 6.26
N ASN A 112 -10.28 37.45 5.09
CA ASN A 112 -9.01 38.08 4.67
C ASN A 112 -7.68 37.31 4.55
N GLY A 113 -7.37 36.94 3.30
CA GLY A 113 -6.28 37.55 2.52
C GLY A 113 -4.81 37.27 2.88
N THR A 114 -4.11 36.46 2.08
CA THR A 114 -2.97 36.88 1.24
C THR A 114 -2.37 35.68 0.50
N SER A 115 -1.97 35.92 -0.74
CA SER A 115 -1.37 34.98 -1.68
C SER A 115 0.10 34.69 -1.35
N GLY A 116 0.46 33.40 -1.33
CA GLY A 116 1.83 32.93 -1.61
C GLY A 116 2.82 32.98 -0.45
N GLU A 117 2.73 32.03 0.48
CA GLU A 117 3.84 31.51 1.32
C GLU A 117 3.33 30.25 2.05
N GLU A 118 4.20 29.29 2.33
CA GLU A 118 3.88 28.05 3.05
C GLU A 118 3.17 28.38 4.39
N SER A 119 1.96 27.86 4.61
CA SER A 119 1.19 28.14 5.83
C SER A 119 1.86 27.51 7.06
N LYS A 120 2.48 28.34 7.89
CA LYS A 120 3.00 27.98 9.23
C LYS A 120 1.88 28.17 10.25
N ASP A 121 1.26 27.08 10.69
CA ASP A 121 0.24 27.14 11.75
C ASP A 121 0.92 27.18 13.13
N LEU A 122 0.80 28.31 13.84
CA LEU A 122 1.13 28.45 15.26
C LEU A 122 -0.16 28.30 16.08
N LEU A 123 -0.32 27.20 16.81
CA LEU A 123 -1.46 26.96 17.71
C LEU A 123 -1.01 26.99 19.19
N GLU A 124 -1.73 27.73 20.05
CA GLU A 124 -1.49 27.88 21.50
C GLU A 124 -2.59 27.23 22.38
N MET A 125 -2.13 26.52 23.44
CA MET A 125 -2.75 26.13 24.75
C MET A 125 -4.02 25.21 24.77
N ASN A 126 -4.22 24.29 25.75
CA ASN A 126 -4.10 24.40 27.22
C ASN A 126 -3.87 23.04 27.94
N THR A 127 -3.33 23.09 29.16
CA THR A 127 -2.66 22.04 29.96
C THR A 127 -3.57 21.29 30.94
N ASN A 128 -3.46 19.96 30.97
CA ASN A 128 -3.56 19.11 32.16
C ASN A 128 -3.13 17.69 31.77
N LEU A 129 -2.04 17.15 32.35
CA LEU A 129 -1.85 15.72 32.70
C LEU A 129 -0.46 15.46 33.31
N GLU A 130 -0.38 14.36 34.08
CA GLU A 130 0.43 14.14 35.27
C GLU A 130 1.74 13.32 35.12
N LYS A 131 2.56 13.45 36.18
CA LYS A 131 3.59 12.59 36.81
C LYS A 131 4.73 11.93 36.05
N ASP A 132 4.58 11.42 34.82
CA ASP A 132 5.67 10.62 34.20
C ASP A 132 6.50 11.41 33.17
N TRP A 133 6.09 12.63 32.85
CA TRP A 133 6.78 13.51 31.91
C TRP A 133 8.19 14.00 32.33
N PRO A 134 8.50 14.28 33.61
CA PRO A 134 9.83 14.80 33.99
C PRO A 134 10.99 13.85 33.68
N MET A 135 10.73 12.56 33.50
CA MET A 135 11.74 11.56 33.13
C MET A 135 11.95 11.51 31.61
N VAL A 136 10.87 11.70 30.84
CA VAL A 136 10.87 11.77 29.37
C VAL A 136 11.44 13.10 28.87
N GLU A 137 11.09 14.23 29.51
CA GLU A 137 11.67 15.56 29.25
C GLU A 137 13.19 15.53 29.46
N ARG A 138 13.65 14.85 30.51
CA ARG A 138 15.07 14.71 30.80
C ARG A 138 15.74 13.80 29.76
N ALA A 139 15.17 12.64 29.43
CA ALA A 139 15.76 11.76 28.41
C ALA A 139 15.81 12.39 27.00
N PHE A 140 14.76 13.11 26.58
CA PHE A 140 14.66 13.74 25.27
C PHE A 140 15.55 14.98 25.14
N LEU A 141 15.61 15.85 26.16
CA LEU A 141 16.49 17.03 26.12
C LEU A 141 17.96 16.68 26.37
N ASP A 142 18.25 15.71 27.26
CA ASP A 142 19.61 15.30 27.62
C ASP A 142 20.28 14.42 26.54
N SER A 143 19.50 13.66 25.75
CA SER A 143 20.05 12.86 24.63
C SER A 143 20.30 13.68 23.36
N GLU A 144 19.45 14.68 23.06
CA GLU A 144 19.45 15.31 21.73
C GLU A 144 19.70 16.83 21.73
N CYS A 145 19.57 17.54 22.86
CA CYS A 145 19.92 18.98 22.92
C CYS A 145 21.28 19.26 23.57
N ASP A 146 21.75 18.45 24.53
CA ASP A 146 22.88 18.82 25.39
C ASP A 146 24.19 18.04 25.12
N ARG A 147 24.18 16.89 24.41
CA ARG A 147 25.43 16.15 24.11
C ARG A 147 26.14 16.65 22.86
N VAL A 148 27.01 17.63 23.08
CA VAL A 148 28.08 18.04 22.18
C VAL A 148 29.29 17.17 22.47
N ASP A 149 29.86 16.54 21.45
CA ASP A 149 31.15 15.85 21.45
C ASP A 149 31.32 14.61 22.35
N GLU A 150 30.79 13.44 21.96
CA GLU A 150 31.52 12.16 22.06
C GLU A 150 30.97 11.13 21.06
N PRO A 151 31.82 10.29 20.41
CA PRO A 151 31.41 9.42 19.33
C PRO A 151 30.77 8.14 19.88
N PHE A 152 29.45 8.06 19.84
CA PHE A 152 28.74 6.78 19.92
C PHE A 152 28.61 6.20 18.50
N TYR A 153 29.42 5.19 18.19
CA TYR A 153 29.30 4.41 16.97
C TYR A 153 28.00 3.58 17.00
N MET A 154 26.94 4.13 16.41
CA MET A 154 25.82 3.39 15.83
C MET A 154 25.47 4.10 14.51
N GLY A 155 26.05 3.62 13.42
CA GLY A 155 25.73 4.00 12.04
C GLY A 155 25.88 2.74 11.18
N ASP A 156 24.94 2.46 10.29
CA ASP A 156 24.91 3.16 9.00
C ASP A 156 23.51 3.65 8.53
N GLU A 157 23.60 4.61 7.62
CA GLU A 157 22.57 5.50 7.10
C GLU A 157 21.68 4.82 6.03
N GLN A 158 20.50 4.34 6.36
CA GLN A 158 19.39 4.21 5.39
C GLN A 158 18.06 4.34 6.13
N GLY A 159 17.11 5.09 5.57
CA GLY A 159 15.74 5.26 6.09
C GLY A 159 14.90 3.97 5.99
N GLN A 160 15.36 2.92 6.67
CA GLN A 160 14.73 1.63 6.86
C GLN A 160 13.77 1.69 8.06
N LEU A 161 12.49 1.39 7.84
CA LEU A 161 11.77 0.55 8.80
C LEU A 161 12.00 -0.89 8.35
N VAL A 162 13.17 -1.42 8.65
CA VAL A 162 13.29 -2.86 8.85
C VAL A 162 12.74 -3.09 10.24
N PHE A 163 11.80 -4.02 10.38
CA PHE A 163 11.39 -4.54 11.66
C PHE A 163 12.53 -5.37 12.30
N ASN A 164 13.66 -4.72 12.60
CA ASN A 164 14.83 -5.30 13.26
C ASN A 164 14.59 -5.34 14.77
N ASP A 165 13.72 -6.27 15.21
CA ASP A 165 13.91 -6.89 16.52
C ASP A 165 14.42 -8.32 16.25
N PRO A 166 15.67 -8.65 16.62
CA PRO A 166 16.25 -9.97 16.38
C PRO A 166 15.64 -11.09 17.25
N ASN A 167 14.61 -10.84 18.05
CA ASN A 167 14.04 -11.84 18.97
C ASN A 167 12.96 -12.77 18.38
N GLY A 168 12.73 -12.76 17.06
CA GLY A 168 11.89 -13.78 16.42
C GLY A 168 12.69 -15.07 16.19
N SER A 169 12.38 -16.14 16.92
CA SER A 169 12.85 -17.50 16.57
C SER A 169 11.68 -18.35 16.12
N LEU A 170 11.93 -19.24 15.15
CA LEU A 170 10.95 -20.24 14.75
C LEU A 170 10.66 -21.15 15.94
N GLN A 171 9.39 -21.51 16.12
CA GLN A 171 8.98 -22.52 17.09
C GLN A 171 9.37 -23.92 16.59
N ALA A 172 9.42 -24.89 17.50
CA ALA A 172 9.92 -26.24 17.18
C ALA A 172 9.16 -26.93 16.02
N ASP A 173 7.86 -26.67 15.89
CA ASP A 173 7.00 -27.26 14.86
C ASP A 173 6.70 -26.29 13.70
N ASP A 174 7.36 -25.13 13.65
CA ASP A 174 7.24 -24.22 12.52
C ASP A 174 7.95 -24.80 11.29
N GLU A 175 7.33 -24.64 10.12
CA GLU A 175 7.97 -24.94 8.84
C GLU A 175 7.83 -23.78 7.87
N VAL A 176 8.94 -23.38 7.26
CA VAL A 176 8.98 -22.33 6.25
C VAL A 176 9.34 -22.93 4.89
N ARG A 177 8.54 -22.62 3.87
CA ARG A 177 8.87 -22.92 2.46
C ARG A 177 8.86 -21.65 1.63
N LYS A 178 9.91 -21.43 0.84
CA LYS A 178 9.93 -20.38 -0.17
C LYS A 178 9.20 -20.91 -1.42
N LEU A 179 7.99 -20.40 -1.67
CA LEU A 179 7.14 -20.80 -2.79
C LEU A 179 7.49 -20.04 -4.08
N ILE A 180 7.99 -18.81 -3.93
CA ILE A 180 8.57 -18.02 -5.03
C ILE A 180 9.93 -17.51 -4.58
N ASP A 181 10.96 -17.84 -5.36
CA ASP A 181 12.33 -17.37 -5.19
C ASP A 181 12.80 -16.66 -6.47
N SER A 182 12.72 -15.33 -6.46
CA SER A 182 13.11 -14.49 -7.59
C SER A 182 14.48 -13.83 -7.39
N GLY A 183 15.14 -14.06 -6.26
CA GLY A 183 16.43 -13.47 -5.92
C GLY A 183 16.59 -13.18 -4.42
N PRO A 184 17.62 -12.40 -4.05
CA PRO A 184 17.95 -12.15 -2.65
C PRO A 184 16.86 -11.35 -1.96
N ASP A 185 16.45 -11.78 -0.76
CA ASP A 185 15.41 -11.12 0.06
C ASP A 185 15.76 -9.65 0.36
N SER A 186 17.04 -9.29 0.40
CA SER A 186 17.49 -7.90 0.58
C SER A 186 17.18 -6.98 -0.61
N ASN A 187 16.80 -7.53 -1.77
CA ASN A 187 16.49 -6.77 -2.98
C ASN A 187 15.21 -7.28 -3.67
N ARG A 188 14.32 -7.92 -2.91
CA ARG A 188 12.99 -8.31 -3.35
C ARG A 188 11.97 -7.79 -2.35
N ILE A 189 10.71 -7.92 -2.72
CA ILE A 189 9.58 -7.69 -1.86
C ILE A 189 9.18 -9.03 -1.29
N ASP A 190 9.34 -9.21 0.00
CA ASP A 190 9.15 -10.51 0.64
C ASP A 190 7.79 -10.59 1.34
N ILE A 191 6.92 -11.46 0.82
CA ILE A 191 5.58 -11.68 1.35
C ILE A 191 5.58 -13.00 2.13
N VAL A 192 5.07 -12.98 3.37
CA VAL A 192 4.97 -14.19 4.21
C VAL A 192 3.52 -14.56 4.41
N PHE A 193 3.12 -15.68 3.82
CA PHE A 193 1.80 -16.28 4.05
C PHE A 193 1.87 -17.17 5.28
N MET A 194 1.17 -16.78 6.34
CA MET A 194 1.11 -17.47 7.62
C MET A 194 -0.31 -18.02 7.81
N GLY A 195 -0.42 -19.34 7.96
CA GLY A 195 -1.72 -20.01 8.15
C GLY A 195 -2.21 -19.92 9.58
N ASP A 196 -3.50 -19.66 9.79
CA ASP A 196 -4.16 -19.80 11.09
C ASP A 196 -5.28 -20.84 11.04
N GLY A 197 -5.41 -21.64 12.10
CA GLY A 197 -6.42 -22.69 12.19
C GLY A 197 -6.12 -23.92 11.35
N TYR A 198 -4.86 -24.15 10.97
CA TYR A 198 -4.40 -25.41 10.39
C TYR A 198 -3.72 -26.23 11.47
N THR A 199 -4.28 -27.39 11.80
CA THR A 199 -3.67 -28.34 12.74
C THR A 199 -2.45 -29.03 12.12
N LEU A 200 -1.67 -29.74 12.94
CA LEU A 200 -0.51 -30.52 12.47
C LEU A 200 -0.90 -31.53 11.37
N ASP A 201 -2.07 -32.16 11.50
CA ASP A 201 -2.60 -33.11 10.51
C ASP A 201 -3.05 -32.44 9.20
N GLU A 202 -3.28 -31.12 9.22
CA GLU A 202 -3.66 -30.30 8.06
C GLU A 202 -2.46 -29.63 7.38
N ARG A 203 -1.22 -30.00 7.74
CA ARG A 203 0.00 -29.42 7.17
C ARG A 203 0.06 -29.46 5.64
N GLU A 204 -0.29 -30.59 5.02
CA GLU A 204 -0.30 -30.68 3.55
C GLU A 204 -1.45 -29.89 2.93
N LYS A 205 -2.59 -29.79 3.62
CA LYS A 205 -3.68 -28.89 3.21
C LYS A 205 -3.21 -27.44 3.21
N PHE A 206 -2.52 -26.99 4.26
CA PHE A 206 -1.94 -25.65 4.35
C PHE A 206 -1.05 -25.33 3.14
N PHE A 207 -0.05 -26.16 2.86
CA PHE A 207 0.87 -25.88 1.75
C PHE A 207 0.18 -25.96 0.38
N SER A 208 -0.81 -26.85 0.22
CA SER A 208 -1.64 -26.89 -0.99
C SER A 208 -2.46 -25.59 -1.17
N ASP A 209 -3.06 -25.08 -0.09
CA ASP A 209 -3.81 -23.83 -0.12
C ASP A 209 -2.91 -22.64 -0.42
N MET A 210 -1.74 -22.55 0.24
CA MET A 210 -0.77 -21.48 -0.04
C MET A 210 -0.28 -21.54 -1.49
N GLN A 211 0.06 -22.73 -1.99
CA GLN A 211 0.51 -22.88 -3.37
C GLN A 211 -0.57 -22.45 -4.36
N ARG A 212 -1.83 -22.82 -4.15
CA ARG A 212 -2.95 -22.37 -5.00
C ARG A 212 -3.09 -20.85 -4.98
N LEU A 213 -3.15 -20.24 -3.79
CA LEU A 213 -3.27 -18.79 -3.66
C LEU A 213 -2.11 -18.06 -4.36
N VAL A 214 -0.88 -18.52 -4.16
CA VAL A 214 0.33 -17.96 -4.80
C VAL A 214 0.29 -18.13 -6.32
N ASN A 215 -0.11 -19.31 -6.82
CA ASN A 215 -0.24 -19.56 -8.24
C ASN A 215 -1.25 -18.59 -8.86
N ASP A 216 -2.43 -18.49 -8.26
CA ASP A 216 -3.51 -17.66 -8.79
C ASP A 216 -3.14 -16.16 -8.78
N MET A 217 -2.34 -15.70 -7.82
CA MET A 217 -1.94 -14.29 -7.69
C MET A 217 -0.77 -13.91 -8.61
N PHE A 218 0.30 -14.70 -8.59
CA PHE A 218 1.60 -14.31 -9.16
C PHE A 218 1.93 -15.04 -10.47
N MET A 219 1.42 -16.25 -10.65
CA MET A 219 1.53 -16.96 -11.92
C MET A 219 0.32 -16.71 -12.83
N GLY A 220 -0.83 -16.38 -12.26
CA GLY A 220 -1.97 -15.77 -12.96
C GLY A 220 -1.67 -14.33 -13.40
N ASP A 221 -2.70 -13.57 -13.76
CA ASP A 221 -2.48 -12.29 -14.44
C ASP A 221 -2.12 -11.10 -13.54
N THR A 222 -2.52 -11.10 -12.27
CA THR A 222 -2.55 -9.87 -11.45
C THR A 222 -1.16 -9.29 -11.19
N PHE A 223 -0.22 -10.12 -10.73
CA PHE A 223 1.14 -9.69 -10.41
C PHE A 223 2.21 -10.21 -11.38
N LYS A 224 1.82 -10.80 -12.52
CA LYS A 224 2.77 -11.44 -13.46
C LYS A 224 3.92 -10.54 -13.91
N SER A 225 3.62 -9.28 -14.24
CA SER A 225 4.61 -8.32 -14.72
C SER A 225 5.66 -8.01 -13.65
N PHE A 226 5.24 -8.10 -12.40
CA PHE A 226 6.03 -7.75 -11.22
C PHE A 226 6.68 -8.95 -10.55
N LEU A 227 6.35 -10.19 -10.97
CA LEU A 227 6.81 -11.44 -10.34
C LEU A 227 8.32 -11.46 -10.02
N PRO A 228 9.24 -11.01 -10.91
CA PRO A 228 10.67 -10.99 -10.60
C PRO A 228 11.08 -10.11 -9.40
N LEU A 229 10.20 -9.21 -8.93
CA LEU A 229 10.41 -8.36 -7.76
C LEU A 229 9.95 -9.00 -6.46
N PHE A 230 9.29 -10.17 -6.49
CA PHE A 230 8.72 -10.80 -5.32
C PHE A 230 9.46 -12.07 -4.91
N ASN A 231 9.57 -12.25 -3.60
CA ASN A 231 9.72 -13.53 -2.96
C ASN A 231 8.46 -13.83 -2.16
N VAL A 232 8.05 -15.10 -2.12
CA VAL A 232 6.89 -15.52 -1.32
C VAL A 232 7.27 -16.70 -0.47
N HIS A 233 7.09 -16.55 0.83
CA HIS A 233 7.33 -17.56 1.85
C HIS A 233 6.00 -18.04 2.41
N ALA A 234 5.87 -19.32 2.69
CA ALA A 234 4.77 -19.90 3.44
C ALA A 234 5.30 -20.40 4.79
N LEU A 235 4.80 -19.82 5.88
CA LEU A 235 5.09 -20.23 7.25
C LEU A 235 3.91 -21.02 7.80
N PHE A 236 4.13 -22.32 7.97
CA PHE A 236 3.23 -23.21 8.68
C PHE A 236 3.55 -23.15 10.16
N ARG A 237 2.57 -22.75 10.98
CA ARG A 237 2.60 -22.88 12.44
C ARG A 237 1.36 -23.64 12.89
N PRO A 238 1.50 -24.88 13.40
CA PRO A 238 0.35 -25.71 13.72
C PRO A 238 -0.51 -25.07 14.81
N SER A 239 -1.80 -24.94 14.53
CA SER A 239 -2.85 -24.58 15.50
C SER A 239 -3.32 -25.81 16.26
N LYS A 240 -3.89 -25.65 17.45
CA LYS A 240 -4.48 -26.77 18.19
C LYS A 240 -5.89 -27.10 17.72
N GLU A 241 -6.61 -26.09 17.22
CA GLU A 241 -7.95 -26.25 16.66
C GLU A 241 -7.95 -25.93 15.16
N SER A 242 -8.85 -26.59 14.42
CA SER A 242 -9.06 -26.33 12.99
C SER A 242 -10.08 -25.20 12.78
N GLY A 243 -9.79 -24.34 11.80
CA GLY A 243 -10.60 -23.20 11.38
C GLY A 243 -10.47 -21.97 12.26
N ILE A 244 -11.25 -20.93 11.95
CA ILE A 244 -11.23 -19.65 12.66
C ILE A 244 -12.39 -19.52 13.65
N GLY A 245 -12.35 -18.49 14.49
CA GLY A 245 -13.41 -18.10 15.41
C GLY A 245 -14.56 -17.31 14.77
N VAL A 246 -15.70 -17.23 15.47
CA VAL A 246 -16.90 -16.48 15.04
C VAL A 246 -17.60 -15.84 16.25
N ASN A 247 -18.46 -14.86 16.01
CA ASN A 247 -19.21 -14.14 17.06
C ASN A 247 -18.30 -13.51 18.14
N GLY A 248 -17.16 -12.96 17.74
CA GLY A 248 -16.21 -12.30 18.64
C GLY A 248 -15.35 -13.25 19.47
N HIS A 249 -15.48 -14.56 19.23
CA HIS A 249 -14.74 -15.60 19.95
C HIS A 249 -13.75 -16.28 19.01
N TRP A 250 -12.45 -16.19 19.33
CA TRP A 250 -11.40 -16.93 18.65
C TRP A 250 -11.27 -18.37 19.21
N LYS A 251 -10.75 -19.26 18.36
CA LYS A 251 -10.33 -20.62 18.73
C LYS A 251 -8.89 -20.60 19.28
N ASP A 252 -8.42 -21.72 19.87
CA ASP A 252 -7.03 -21.94 20.28
C ASP A 252 -6.15 -22.20 19.04
N THR A 253 -5.96 -21.15 18.24
CA THR A 253 -5.16 -21.13 17.01
C THR A 253 -3.93 -20.23 17.17
N SER A 254 -2.98 -20.40 16.25
CA SER A 254 -1.65 -19.78 16.28
C SER A 254 -1.69 -18.25 16.38
N PHE A 255 -2.65 -17.62 15.70
CA PHE A 255 -2.82 -16.17 15.60
C PHE A 255 -4.22 -15.70 16.01
N ARG A 256 -5.11 -16.64 16.37
CA ARG A 256 -6.44 -16.38 16.91
C ARG A 256 -7.29 -15.52 15.97
N LEU A 257 -7.35 -15.90 14.70
CA LEU A 257 -8.23 -15.26 13.72
C LEU A 257 -9.70 -15.52 14.07
N TYR A 258 -10.53 -14.49 13.92
CA TYR A 258 -11.97 -14.60 14.20
C TYR A 258 -12.81 -13.57 13.43
N ARG A 259 -14.12 -13.82 13.37
CA ARG A 259 -15.14 -12.87 12.91
C ARG A 259 -15.90 -12.29 14.11
N ASP A 260 -16.21 -11.00 14.07
CA ASP A 260 -17.02 -10.35 15.12
C ASP A 260 -18.45 -10.90 15.18
N GLY A 261 -19.00 -11.34 14.05
CA GLY A 261 -20.33 -11.93 13.93
C GLY A 261 -20.41 -13.01 12.85
N THR A 262 -21.57 -13.12 12.21
CA THR A 262 -21.83 -14.05 11.11
C THR A 262 -21.53 -13.46 9.72
N GLU A 263 -21.09 -12.20 9.67
CA GLU A 263 -20.79 -11.49 8.45
C GLU A 263 -19.59 -12.11 7.74
N LEU A 264 -19.78 -12.51 6.49
CA LEU A 264 -18.68 -12.83 5.58
C LEU A 264 -18.03 -11.53 5.09
N ARG A 265 -17.31 -10.86 5.99
CA ARG A 265 -16.62 -9.58 5.78
C ARG A 265 -15.23 -9.57 6.42
N GLY A 266 -15.09 -8.93 7.58
CA GLY A 266 -13.82 -8.75 8.26
C GLY A 266 -13.40 -10.00 9.01
N ILE A 267 -12.10 -10.28 9.00
CA ILE A 267 -11.44 -11.26 9.87
C ILE A 267 -10.40 -10.49 10.66
N TYR A 268 -10.45 -10.64 11.99
CA TYR A 268 -9.63 -9.90 12.93
C TYR A 268 -8.60 -10.83 13.59
N VAL A 269 -7.51 -10.23 14.08
CA VAL A 269 -6.40 -10.95 14.71
C VAL A 269 -6.42 -10.63 16.20
N ALA A 270 -6.65 -11.64 17.05
CA ALA A 270 -6.61 -11.42 18.51
C ALA A 270 -5.19 -11.52 19.09
N ASP A 271 -4.22 -12.08 18.36
CA ASP A 271 -2.80 -12.09 18.76
C ASP A 271 -1.85 -11.55 17.65
N PRO A 272 -1.86 -10.23 17.41
CA PRO A 272 -0.98 -9.61 16.41
C PRO A 272 0.50 -9.69 16.79
N SER A 273 0.83 -9.86 18.08
CA SER A 273 2.22 -10.00 18.54
C SER A 273 2.80 -11.33 18.08
N ALA A 274 2.05 -12.43 18.22
CA ALA A 274 2.46 -13.74 17.73
C ALA A 274 2.68 -13.74 16.21
N ALA A 275 1.79 -13.08 15.45
CA ALA A 275 1.91 -12.95 13.99
C ALA A 275 3.17 -12.15 13.59
N ARG A 276 3.43 -11.00 14.24
CA ARG A 276 4.66 -10.22 14.00
C ARG A 276 5.92 -11.02 14.29
N GLN A 277 5.97 -11.73 15.41
CA GLN A 277 7.12 -12.54 15.79
C GLN A 277 7.36 -13.70 14.81
N ALA A 278 6.28 -14.37 14.38
CA ALA A 278 6.37 -15.44 13.39
C ALA A 278 6.95 -14.94 12.07
N CYS A 279 6.45 -13.82 11.55
CA CYS A 279 6.92 -13.27 10.29
C CYS A 279 8.39 -12.84 10.36
N ARG A 280 8.81 -12.17 11.45
CA ARG A 280 10.22 -11.80 11.67
C ARG A 280 11.16 -13.01 11.76
N ALA A 281 10.68 -14.12 12.29
CA ALA A 281 11.47 -15.35 12.42
C ALA A 281 11.78 -16.02 11.07
N VAL A 282 11.08 -15.67 9.98
CA VAL A 282 11.38 -16.16 8.63
C VAL A 282 12.76 -15.71 8.17
N GLY A 283 13.11 -14.46 8.44
CA GLY A 283 14.40 -13.89 8.06
C GLY A 283 14.42 -12.37 8.16
N LYS A 284 15.64 -11.81 8.31
CA LYS A 284 15.88 -10.37 8.53
C LYS A 284 15.23 -9.47 7.46
N TYR A 285 15.18 -9.93 6.21
CA TYR A 285 14.65 -9.19 5.06
C TYR A 285 13.41 -9.85 4.46
N SER A 286 12.88 -10.89 5.11
CA SER A 286 11.95 -11.82 4.48
C SER A 286 10.49 -11.54 4.87
N CYS A 287 10.18 -10.37 5.44
CA CYS A 287 8.88 -10.01 6.00
C CYS A 287 8.52 -8.54 5.72
N ASP A 288 8.31 -8.19 4.45
CA ASP A 288 7.77 -6.87 4.07
C ASP A 288 6.25 -6.80 4.26
N PHE A 289 5.56 -7.88 3.92
CA PHE A 289 4.10 -7.97 3.92
C PHE A 289 3.66 -9.25 4.64
N PRO A 290 3.38 -9.17 5.96
CA PRO A 290 2.85 -10.30 6.70
C PRO A 290 1.39 -10.52 6.27
N SER A 291 1.10 -11.73 5.78
CA SER A 291 -0.22 -12.11 5.29
C SER A 291 -0.76 -13.27 6.11
N LEU A 292 -1.96 -13.13 6.66
CA LEU A 292 -2.61 -14.15 7.50
C LEU A 292 -3.71 -14.84 6.70
N ILE A 293 -3.63 -16.16 6.56
CA ILE A 293 -4.61 -16.96 5.82
C ILE A 293 -5.36 -17.87 6.78
N GLY A 294 -6.63 -17.58 7.03
CA GLY A 294 -7.48 -18.42 7.86
C GLY A 294 -7.88 -19.71 7.14
N ASN A 295 -7.85 -20.85 7.84
CA ASN A 295 -8.42 -22.13 7.40
C ASN A 295 -9.96 -22.08 7.40
N ASP A 296 -10.54 -21.20 6.59
CA ASP A 296 -11.97 -20.96 6.46
C ASP A 296 -12.35 -21.09 4.97
N PRO A 297 -13.40 -21.84 4.60
CA PRO A 297 -13.82 -21.98 3.21
C PRO A 297 -14.64 -20.78 2.69
N TYR A 298 -14.86 -19.74 3.50
CA TYR A 298 -15.75 -18.62 3.17
C TYR A 298 -15.02 -17.29 3.01
N TYR A 299 -15.72 -16.32 2.40
CA TYR A 299 -15.28 -14.97 2.13
C TYR A 299 -14.93 -14.24 3.41
N GLY A 300 -13.75 -13.64 3.42
CA GLY A 300 -13.40 -12.64 4.41
C GLY A 300 -11.94 -12.25 4.33
N GLY A 301 -11.67 -11.11 4.91
CA GLY A 301 -10.34 -10.51 4.92
C GLY A 301 -10.40 -9.05 5.32
N LEU A 302 -9.23 -8.50 5.55
CA LEU A 302 -9.00 -7.09 5.85
C LEU A 302 -7.58 -6.74 5.38
N GLY A 303 -7.42 -5.52 4.87
CA GLY A 303 -6.13 -4.87 4.71
C GLY A 303 -5.73 -4.09 5.97
N GLY A 304 -4.45 -3.77 6.08
CA GLY A 304 -3.88 -3.02 7.21
C GLY A 304 -2.45 -3.43 7.49
N GLU A 305 -2.10 -3.56 8.77
CA GLU A 305 -0.80 -4.13 9.20
C GLU A 305 -0.58 -5.52 8.59
N PHE A 306 -1.62 -6.36 8.63
CA PHE A 306 -1.64 -7.67 8.00
C PHE A 306 -2.54 -7.66 6.77
N VAL A 307 -2.12 -8.39 5.73
CA VAL A 307 -3.02 -8.74 4.63
C VAL A 307 -3.76 -10.01 5.04
N ILE A 308 -5.06 -9.91 5.30
CA ILE A 308 -5.84 -11.05 5.83
C ILE A 308 -6.75 -11.59 4.75
N SER A 309 -6.76 -12.91 4.58
CA SER A 309 -7.73 -13.61 3.73
C SER A 309 -8.01 -15.02 4.24
N THR A 310 -8.72 -15.83 3.45
CA THR A 310 -9.08 -17.21 3.79
C THR A 310 -8.59 -18.21 2.75
N SER A 311 -8.66 -19.48 3.12
CA SER A 311 -8.43 -20.61 2.24
C SER A 311 -9.55 -20.87 1.24
N SER A 312 -10.61 -20.05 1.19
CA SER A 312 -11.74 -20.25 0.26
C SER A 312 -11.26 -20.46 -1.18
N ASN A 313 -11.75 -21.53 -1.81
CA ASN A 313 -11.50 -21.79 -3.24
C ASN A 313 -12.24 -20.78 -4.14
N LYS A 314 -13.33 -20.19 -3.64
CA LYS A 314 -14.17 -19.27 -4.40
C LYS A 314 -13.72 -17.82 -4.23
N SER A 315 -13.44 -17.40 -3.00
CA SER A 315 -13.23 -15.98 -2.67
C SER A 315 -11.85 -15.66 -2.10
N GLY A 316 -11.08 -16.66 -1.64
CA GLY A 316 -9.82 -16.42 -0.92
C GLY A 316 -8.85 -15.62 -1.78
N THR A 317 -8.58 -16.08 -3.00
CA THR A 317 -7.73 -15.35 -3.95
C THR A 317 -8.29 -13.97 -4.30
N ILE A 318 -9.60 -13.84 -4.46
CA ILE A 318 -10.26 -12.56 -4.82
C ILE A 318 -10.00 -11.51 -3.75
N VAL A 319 -10.25 -11.84 -2.49
CA VAL A 319 -10.02 -10.94 -1.35
C VAL A 319 -8.53 -10.68 -1.20
N LEU A 320 -7.70 -11.74 -1.22
CA LEU A 320 -6.27 -11.61 -1.02
C LEU A 320 -5.59 -10.69 -2.04
N ARG A 321 -5.98 -10.74 -3.32
CA ARG A 321 -5.47 -9.82 -4.35
C ARG A 321 -5.82 -8.37 -4.05
N HIS A 322 -7.07 -8.11 -3.64
CA HIS A 322 -7.56 -6.77 -3.33
C HIS A 322 -6.84 -6.17 -2.11
N GLU A 323 -6.81 -6.92 -1.01
CA GLU A 323 -6.16 -6.45 0.23
C GLU A 323 -4.66 -6.28 0.06
N LEU A 324 -3.99 -7.22 -0.64
CA LEU A 324 -2.58 -7.06 -0.98
C LEU A 324 -2.35 -5.84 -1.88
N GLY A 325 -3.30 -5.51 -2.76
CA GLY A 325 -3.27 -4.28 -3.54
C GLY A 325 -3.13 -3.03 -2.66
N HIS A 326 -3.98 -2.89 -1.64
CA HIS A 326 -3.88 -1.77 -0.69
C HIS A 326 -2.58 -1.75 0.12
N SER A 327 -2.04 -2.91 0.49
CA SER A 327 -0.78 -2.97 1.23
C SER A 327 0.42 -2.65 0.33
N LEU A 328 0.40 -3.10 -0.92
CA LEU A 328 1.49 -2.88 -1.86
C LEU A 328 1.53 -1.46 -2.37
N ILE A 329 0.40 -0.82 -2.65
CA ILE A 329 0.33 0.52 -3.25
C ILE A 329 -0.61 1.44 -2.49
N ASN A 330 -0.27 2.73 -2.45
CA ASN A 330 -1.19 3.74 -1.94
C ASN A 330 -2.31 3.97 -2.98
N VAL A 331 -3.34 3.14 -2.88
CA VAL A 331 -4.57 3.16 -3.68
C VAL A 331 -5.78 3.14 -2.75
N GLY A 332 -6.83 3.80 -3.20
CA GLY A 332 -8.15 3.71 -2.60
C GLY A 332 -9.00 2.64 -3.28
N GLU A 333 -10.17 2.47 -2.72
CA GLU A 333 -11.27 1.74 -3.32
C GLU A 333 -11.74 2.42 -4.59
N GLU A 334 -12.18 1.62 -5.56
CA GLU A 334 -12.84 2.09 -6.77
C GLU A 334 -14.29 1.60 -6.86
N TYR A 335 -14.71 0.68 -5.99
CA TYR A 335 -16.12 0.30 -5.83
C TYR A 335 -16.88 1.28 -4.92
N ASP A 336 -18.21 1.29 -5.05
CA ASP A 336 -19.08 2.18 -4.26
C ASP A 336 -19.30 1.67 -2.82
N GLY A 337 -19.46 2.59 -1.88
CA GLY A 337 -19.74 2.30 -0.48
C GLY A 337 -18.51 2.01 0.39
N GLY A 338 -17.32 2.04 -0.21
CA GLY A 338 -16.06 2.01 0.51
C GLY A 338 -15.87 3.21 1.44
N GLN A 339 -14.75 3.22 2.16
CA GLN A 339 -14.41 4.28 3.12
C GLN A 339 -13.19 5.10 2.68
N VAL A 340 -12.34 4.53 1.82
CA VAL A 340 -11.03 5.10 1.48
C VAL A 340 -10.90 5.29 -0.02
N TYR A 341 -11.12 6.52 -0.50
CA TYR A 341 -10.97 6.89 -1.92
C TYR A 341 -9.75 7.78 -2.15
N SER A 342 -8.55 7.30 -1.81
CA SER A 342 -7.30 8.08 -1.85
C SER A 342 -6.27 7.46 -2.79
N GLY A 343 -5.02 7.92 -2.73
CA GLY A 343 -3.95 7.31 -3.51
C GLY A 343 -3.90 7.77 -4.96
N VAL A 344 -3.22 6.97 -5.79
CA VAL A 344 -2.95 7.29 -7.19
C VAL A 344 -4.16 7.14 -8.10
N ASN A 345 -5.13 6.31 -7.72
CA ASN A 345 -6.30 5.92 -8.52
C ASN A 345 -7.59 6.67 -8.16
N ALA A 346 -7.57 7.58 -7.17
CA ALA A 346 -8.74 8.35 -6.76
C ALA A 346 -8.51 9.87 -6.74
N GLU A 347 -9.49 10.64 -7.19
CA GLU A 347 -9.54 12.10 -7.09
C GLU A 347 -10.83 12.55 -6.39
N ARG A 348 -10.74 13.42 -5.38
CA ARG A 348 -11.88 13.77 -4.50
C ARG A 348 -12.40 15.18 -4.72
N TRP A 349 -11.54 16.09 -5.18
CA TRP A 349 -11.82 17.52 -5.09
C TRP A 349 -12.36 18.08 -6.39
N SER A 350 -11.73 17.72 -7.51
CA SER A 350 -12.13 18.20 -8.81
C SER A 350 -11.64 17.29 -9.93
N ILE A 351 -12.53 17.01 -10.88
CA ILE A 351 -12.18 16.34 -12.13
C ILE A 351 -11.05 17.05 -12.90
N GLN A 352 -10.88 18.38 -12.72
CA GLN A 352 -9.79 19.14 -13.34
C GLN A 352 -8.42 18.85 -12.70
N ASN A 353 -8.40 18.27 -11.50
CA ASN A 353 -7.19 17.95 -10.73
C ASN A 353 -6.80 16.47 -10.79
N ILE A 354 -7.37 15.70 -11.71
CA ILE A 354 -7.06 14.28 -11.87
C ILE A 354 -5.56 14.02 -11.87
N LYS A 355 -5.16 13.04 -11.06
CA LYS A 355 -3.76 12.68 -10.82
C LYS A 355 -3.14 11.91 -12.00
N TRP A 356 -3.97 11.20 -12.77
CA TRP A 356 -3.56 10.37 -13.91
C TRP A 356 -3.73 11.06 -15.27
N LYS A 357 -3.50 12.38 -15.34
CA LYS A 357 -3.60 13.17 -16.59
C LYS A 357 -2.81 12.59 -17.75
N HIS A 358 -1.62 12.06 -17.50
CA HIS A 358 -0.75 11.44 -18.51
C HIS A 358 -1.23 10.08 -19.02
N TRP A 359 -2.25 9.51 -18.36
CA TRP A 359 -2.91 8.28 -18.79
C TRP A 359 -4.20 8.51 -19.56
N LEU A 360 -4.82 9.69 -19.46
CA LEU A 360 -6.10 9.98 -20.10
C LEU A 360 -6.07 9.66 -21.61
N THR A 361 -7.11 8.98 -22.09
CA THR A 361 -7.29 8.71 -23.52
C THR A 361 -7.55 10.02 -24.28
N ASP A 362 -8.37 10.89 -23.71
CA ASP A 362 -8.69 12.21 -24.24
C ASP A 362 -8.08 13.30 -23.33
N PRO A 363 -7.58 14.44 -23.85
CA PRO A 363 -6.97 15.47 -23.02
C PRO A 363 -7.88 16.07 -21.94
N VAL A 364 -9.20 15.98 -22.15
CA VAL A 364 -10.22 16.45 -21.21
C VAL A 364 -10.94 15.23 -20.63
N PRO A 365 -10.90 15.02 -19.30
CA PRO A 365 -11.63 13.92 -18.67
C PRO A 365 -13.13 14.10 -18.85
N ARG A 366 -13.82 13.01 -19.16
CA ARG A 366 -15.28 12.96 -19.30
C ARG A 366 -15.87 12.45 -17.99
N GLU A 367 -16.84 13.18 -17.46
CA GLU A 367 -17.66 12.69 -16.35
C GLU A 367 -18.88 11.92 -16.88
N GLU A 368 -19.00 10.66 -16.48
CA GLU A 368 -20.15 9.83 -16.82
C GLU A 368 -21.28 10.03 -15.80
N LYS A 369 -22.38 10.63 -16.24
CA LYS A 369 -23.43 11.12 -15.33
C LYS A 369 -24.25 9.99 -14.73
N ASN A 370 -24.00 9.64 -13.47
CA ASN A 370 -24.78 8.73 -12.66
C ASN A 370 -25.15 9.34 -11.29
N VAL A 371 -26.04 8.66 -10.57
CA VAL A 371 -26.37 8.96 -9.17
C VAL A 371 -26.59 7.66 -8.41
N ILE A 372 -26.17 7.62 -7.15
CA ILE A 372 -26.52 6.56 -6.22
C ILE A 372 -27.82 6.93 -5.50
N ARG A 373 -28.85 6.10 -5.63
CA ARG A 373 -30.19 6.31 -5.05
C ARG A 373 -30.38 5.60 -3.73
N ALA A 374 -29.79 4.42 -3.60
CA ALA A 374 -29.76 3.68 -2.35
C ALA A 374 -28.38 3.06 -2.18
N GLN A 375 -27.90 3.06 -0.94
CA GLN A 375 -26.70 2.35 -0.54
C GLN A 375 -26.87 1.89 0.90
N ASP A 376 -26.72 0.59 1.12
CA ASP A 376 -26.94 -0.01 2.43
C ASP A 376 -26.03 -1.22 2.64
N TYR A 377 -25.40 -1.28 3.81
CA TYR A 377 -24.57 -2.41 4.25
C TYR A 377 -25.37 -3.20 5.29
N ALA A 378 -26.41 -3.87 4.78
CA ALA A 378 -27.50 -4.40 5.60
C ALA A 378 -27.04 -5.44 6.64
N TRP A 379 -26.11 -6.34 6.28
CA TRP A 379 -25.69 -7.48 7.10
C TRP A 379 -26.88 -8.16 7.83
N TYR A 380 -27.94 -8.38 7.08
CA TYR A 380 -29.26 -8.67 7.62
C TYR A 380 -29.62 -10.14 7.45
N ASN A 381 -29.88 -10.82 8.57
CA ASN A 381 -30.41 -12.18 8.60
C ASN A 381 -31.84 -12.21 8.06
N LEU A 382 -32.04 -12.77 6.86
CA LEU A 382 -33.33 -12.80 6.16
C LEU A 382 -34.38 -13.69 6.85
N LYS A 383 -33.97 -14.55 7.78
CA LYS A 383 -34.89 -15.31 8.63
C LYS A 383 -35.71 -14.41 9.57
N LYS A 384 -35.25 -13.18 9.83
CA LYS A 384 -35.98 -12.18 10.65
C LYS A 384 -37.18 -11.57 9.91
N GLY A 385 -37.29 -11.78 8.60
CA GLY A 385 -38.35 -11.24 7.76
C GLY A 385 -37.81 -10.49 6.54
N PRO A 386 -38.70 -9.84 5.77
CA PRO A 386 -38.31 -9.08 4.59
C PRO A 386 -37.46 -7.85 4.95
N TYR A 387 -36.41 -7.60 4.18
CA TYR A 387 -35.62 -6.38 4.25
C TYR A 387 -36.03 -5.42 3.14
N LYS A 388 -36.39 -4.18 3.49
CA LYS A 388 -36.91 -3.18 2.54
C LYS A 388 -35.99 -1.96 2.48
N VAL A 389 -35.56 -1.61 1.28
CA VAL A 389 -34.78 -0.41 1.00
C VAL A 389 -35.65 0.56 0.18
N LYS A 390 -35.87 1.76 0.72
CA LYS A 390 -36.65 2.80 0.06
C LYS A 390 -35.74 3.87 -0.52
N PHE A 391 -36.07 4.36 -1.71
CA PHE A 391 -35.36 5.46 -2.36
C PHE A 391 -36.31 6.33 -3.18
N ASN A 392 -35.86 7.51 -3.57
CA ASN A 392 -36.60 8.39 -4.45
C ASN A 392 -35.85 8.59 -5.77
N SER A 393 -36.57 8.60 -6.89
CA SER A 393 -36.08 9.09 -8.18
C SER A 393 -36.69 10.45 -8.52
N ASP A 394 -35.92 11.28 -9.23
CA ASP A 394 -36.39 12.54 -9.81
C ASP A 394 -37.01 12.37 -11.21
N GLY A 395 -36.98 11.15 -11.76
CA GLY A 395 -37.51 10.82 -13.08
C GLY A 395 -36.70 11.34 -14.27
N GLN A 396 -35.47 11.82 -14.05
CA GLN A 396 -34.65 12.44 -15.11
C GLN A 396 -33.62 11.49 -15.74
N TRP A 397 -33.44 10.31 -15.15
CA TRP A 397 -32.43 9.33 -15.57
C TRP A 397 -33.00 8.37 -16.62
N LYS A 398 -32.11 7.69 -17.34
CA LYS A 398 -32.50 6.87 -18.50
C LYS A 398 -32.44 5.38 -18.22
N ARG A 399 -31.58 4.94 -17.31
CA ARG A 399 -31.34 3.53 -16.99
C ARG A 399 -31.02 3.39 -15.51
N TRP A 400 -31.05 2.16 -14.99
CA TRP A 400 -30.69 1.86 -13.61
C TRP A 400 -29.91 0.55 -13.49
N SER A 401 -29.15 0.42 -12.41
CA SER A 401 -28.53 -0.85 -11.97
C SER A 401 -28.74 -1.04 -10.47
N LEU A 402 -29.21 -2.24 -10.10
CA LEU A 402 -29.29 -2.74 -8.73
C LEU A 402 -28.19 -3.78 -8.56
N LYS A 403 -27.23 -3.52 -7.67
CA LYS A 403 -26.22 -4.49 -7.28
C LYS A 403 -26.37 -4.82 -5.81
N ILE A 404 -26.26 -6.10 -5.48
CA ILE A 404 -26.28 -6.57 -4.09
C ILE A 404 -25.11 -7.49 -3.83
N SER A 405 -24.82 -7.70 -2.54
CA SER A 405 -24.13 -8.91 -2.10
C SER A 405 -24.97 -9.68 -1.09
N HIS A 406 -24.82 -10.99 -1.11
CA HIS A 406 -25.57 -11.93 -0.27
C HIS A 406 -24.66 -13.11 0.09
N SER A 407 -25.04 -13.86 1.13
CA SER A 407 -24.38 -15.13 1.48
C SER A 407 -25.38 -16.11 2.08
N GLY A 408 -25.01 -17.39 2.08
CA GLY A 408 -25.87 -18.47 2.56
C GLY A 408 -27.04 -18.84 1.64
N VAL A 409 -27.22 -18.17 0.48
CA VAL A 409 -28.35 -18.33 -0.45
C VAL A 409 -28.00 -19.27 -1.62
N ASP A 410 -27.99 -20.56 -1.32
CA ASP A 410 -27.35 -21.63 -2.08
C ASP A 410 -28.15 -22.20 -3.27
N THR A 411 -29.46 -21.90 -3.35
CA THR A 411 -30.36 -22.42 -4.40
C THR A 411 -31.27 -21.34 -4.96
N ASP A 412 -31.80 -21.51 -6.17
CA ASP A 412 -32.68 -20.54 -6.84
C ASP A 412 -33.94 -20.18 -6.03
N ASP A 413 -34.40 -21.09 -5.18
CA ASP A 413 -35.57 -20.92 -4.30
C ASP A 413 -35.21 -20.37 -2.91
N SER A 414 -33.94 -20.03 -2.63
CA SER A 414 -33.48 -19.59 -1.29
C SER A 414 -33.57 -18.09 -1.03
N PHE A 415 -33.71 -17.29 -2.09
CA PHE A 415 -33.67 -15.83 -2.02
C PHE A 415 -34.59 -15.21 -3.07
N GLU A 416 -35.25 -14.13 -2.70
CA GLU A 416 -36.17 -13.42 -3.60
C GLU A 416 -35.92 -11.91 -3.53
N VAL A 417 -35.99 -11.27 -4.70
CA VAL A 417 -35.84 -9.81 -4.84
C VAL A 417 -37.05 -9.25 -5.57
N TYR A 418 -37.59 -8.16 -5.06
CA TYR A 418 -38.71 -7.43 -5.64
C TYR A 418 -38.33 -5.97 -5.81
N LEU A 419 -38.66 -5.39 -6.96
CA LEU A 419 -38.54 -3.96 -7.24
C LEU A 419 -39.94 -3.42 -7.53
N ASP A 420 -40.41 -2.50 -6.70
CA ASP A 420 -41.77 -1.96 -6.73
C ASP A 420 -42.85 -3.06 -6.77
N GLY A 421 -42.64 -4.13 -5.98
CA GLY A 421 -43.54 -5.28 -5.88
C GLY A 421 -43.44 -6.27 -7.05
N LYS A 422 -42.64 -6.00 -8.09
CA LYS A 422 -42.38 -6.94 -9.17
C LYS A 422 -41.17 -7.82 -8.83
N ARG A 423 -41.36 -9.14 -8.85
CA ARG A 423 -40.26 -10.10 -8.65
C ARG A 423 -39.24 -9.97 -9.77
N LEU A 424 -37.97 -9.86 -9.41
CA LEU A 424 -36.84 -9.91 -10.32
C LEU A 424 -36.41 -11.38 -10.50
N SER A 425 -36.07 -11.75 -11.74
CA SER A 425 -35.49 -13.07 -12.03
C SER A 425 -34.12 -13.17 -11.37
N TRP A 426 -33.88 -14.23 -10.61
CA TRP A 426 -32.60 -14.47 -9.94
C TRP A 426 -32.21 -15.93 -10.09
N THR A 427 -30.91 -16.17 -10.19
CA THR A 427 -30.30 -17.50 -10.22
C THR A 427 -29.24 -17.53 -9.15
N SER A 428 -29.23 -18.59 -8.35
CA SER A 428 -28.24 -18.73 -7.30
C SER A 428 -26.86 -18.96 -7.92
N PRO A 429 -25.81 -18.31 -7.39
CA PRO A 429 -24.44 -18.63 -7.76
C PRO A 429 -23.96 -19.95 -7.15
N GLY A 430 -24.79 -20.61 -6.33
CA GLY A 430 -24.46 -21.84 -5.62
C GLY A 430 -23.53 -21.65 -4.42
N GLY A 431 -23.65 -22.57 -3.46
CA GLY A 431 -22.85 -22.61 -2.24
C GLY A 431 -23.25 -21.54 -1.21
N TYR A 432 -22.55 -21.52 -0.08
CA TYR A 432 -22.87 -20.63 1.05
C TYR A 432 -22.00 -19.38 1.15
N ASP A 433 -21.00 -19.26 0.28
CA ASP A 433 -20.05 -18.15 0.30
C ASP A 433 -20.73 -16.81 -0.06
N ARG A 434 -20.04 -15.69 0.17
CA ARG A 434 -20.51 -14.37 -0.27
C ARG A 434 -20.38 -14.22 -1.77
N ASP A 435 -21.45 -13.75 -2.39
CA ASP A 435 -21.52 -13.49 -3.82
C ASP A 435 -22.23 -12.17 -4.12
N PHE A 436 -22.21 -11.77 -5.39
CA PHE A 436 -22.78 -10.54 -5.89
C PHE A 436 -23.81 -10.84 -6.97
N SER A 437 -24.91 -10.10 -6.99
CA SER A 437 -25.91 -10.20 -8.05
C SER A 437 -26.27 -8.81 -8.54
N GLU A 438 -26.51 -8.69 -9.84
CA GLU A 438 -26.80 -7.44 -10.51
C GLU A 438 -28.00 -7.56 -11.43
N TRP A 439 -28.84 -6.53 -11.42
CA TRP A 439 -29.93 -6.32 -12.36
C TRP A 439 -29.79 -4.93 -12.95
N ALA A 440 -30.17 -4.78 -14.21
CA ALA A 440 -30.23 -3.49 -14.86
C ALA A 440 -31.55 -3.32 -15.61
N GLY A 441 -31.94 -2.07 -15.84
CA GLY A 441 -33.07 -1.72 -16.68
C GLY A 441 -32.78 -0.52 -17.57
N ASP A 442 -33.28 -0.58 -18.80
CA ASP A 442 -33.05 0.41 -19.84
C ASP A 442 -34.05 1.58 -19.83
N GLU A 443 -34.99 1.55 -18.89
CA GLU A 443 -35.96 2.61 -18.64
C GLU A 443 -35.77 3.13 -17.22
N GLY A 444 -35.47 4.42 -17.09
CA GLY A 444 -35.29 5.10 -15.80
C GLY A 444 -36.57 5.08 -14.96
N PHE A 445 -36.42 5.27 -13.65
CA PHE A 445 -37.56 5.27 -12.74
C PHE A 445 -38.46 6.48 -12.99
N SER A 446 -39.74 6.36 -12.66
CA SER A 446 -40.64 7.51 -12.57
C SER A 446 -40.23 8.44 -11.42
N ALA A 447 -40.56 9.73 -11.49
CA ALA A 447 -40.36 10.60 -10.34
C ALA A 447 -41.22 10.14 -9.15
N GLY A 448 -40.61 9.97 -7.97
CA GLY A 448 -41.32 9.54 -6.77
C GLY A 448 -40.58 8.49 -5.95
N ALA A 449 -41.33 7.85 -5.06
CA ALA A 449 -40.82 6.85 -4.13
C ALA A 449 -40.85 5.44 -4.74
N HIS A 450 -39.77 4.70 -4.51
CA HIS A 450 -39.56 3.34 -4.97
C HIS A 450 -39.10 2.47 -3.80
N GLU A 451 -39.33 1.16 -3.89
CA GLU A 451 -38.96 0.19 -2.86
C GLU A 451 -38.33 -1.07 -3.48
N ILE A 452 -37.21 -1.49 -2.89
CA ILE A 452 -36.60 -2.79 -3.13
C ILE A 452 -36.88 -3.65 -1.90
N GLU A 453 -37.35 -4.87 -2.12
CA GLU A 453 -37.62 -5.81 -1.05
C GLU A 453 -36.86 -7.12 -1.28
N PHE A 454 -36.17 -7.57 -0.24
CA PHE A 454 -35.39 -8.80 -0.21
C PHE A 454 -36.01 -9.77 0.78
N ARG A 455 -36.20 -11.01 0.37
CA ARG A 455 -36.78 -12.07 1.20
C ARG A 455 -35.93 -13.32 1.17
N GLN A 456 -36.01 -14.07 2.26
CA GLN A 456 -35.70 -15.48 2.19
C GLN A 456 -36.80 -16.18 1.38
N GLY A 457 -36.45 -17.23 0.64
CA GLY A 457 -37.45 -18.04 -0.04
C GLY A 457 -38.34 -18.81 0.94
N GLU A 458 -39.64 -18.86 0.64
CA GLU A 458 -40.71 -19.36 1.51
C GLU A 458 -40.44 -20.77 2.09
N LYS A 459 -39.82 -21.65 1.29
CA LYS A 459 -39.43 -23.01 1.70
C LYS A 459 -38.49 -23.04 2.92
N TYR A 460 -37.72 -21.97 3.14
CA TYR A 460 -36.69 -21.90 4.17
C TYR A 460 -37.13 -21.15 5.43
N ASP A 461 -38.33 -20.59 5.48
CA ASP A 461 -38.84 -19.78 6.61
C ASP A 461 -38.84 -20.53 7.96
N HIS A 462 -38.90 -21.86 7.90
CA HIS A 462 -38.87 -22.74 9.07
C HIS A 462 -37.59 -23.58 9.17
N GLU A 463 -36.56 -23.26 8.38
CA GLU A 463 -35.31 -23.99 8.41
C GLU A 463 -34.61 -23.82 9.79
N PRO A 464 -34.19 -24.93 10.44
CA PRO A 464 -33.41 -24.86 11.67
C PRO A 464 -32.11 -24.08 11.48
N GLU A 465 -31.64 -23.43 12.54
CA GLU A 465 -30.30 -22.85 12.51
C GLU A 465 -29.25 -23.96 12.44
N ASP A 466 -28.30 -23.77 11.53
CA ASP A 466 -27.18 -24.69 11.33
C ASP A 466 -25.89 -23.89 11.53
N PRO A 467 -25.19 -24.07 12.67
CA PRO A 467 -23.98 -23.32 12.97
C PRO A 467 -22.79 -23.74 12.10
N SER A 468 -22.92 -24.81 11.28
CA SER A 468 -21.85 -25.28 10.41
C SER A 468 -21.75 -24.52 9.08
N ARG A 469 -22.72 -23.64 8.78
CA ARG A 469 -22.75 -22.85 7.54
C ARG A 469 -23.17 -21.39 7.77
N PRO A 470 -22.79 -20.48 6.87
CA PRO A 470 -23.27 -19.10 6.86
C PRO A 470 -24.80 -19.02 6.87
N ILE A 471 -25.33 -18.05 7.63
CA ILE A 471 -26.74 -17.70 7.61
C ILE A 471 -27.15 -17.14 6.24
N ARG A 472 -28.44 -17.26 5.88
CA ARG A 472 -29.01 -16.54 4.72
C ARG A 472 -29.12 -15.06 5.05
N GLN A 473 -28.25 -14.28 4.41
CA GLN A 473 -28.17 -12.85 4.70
C GLN A 473 -28.02 -11.99 3.45
N LEU A 474 -28.72 -10.87 3.46
CA LEU A 474 -28.43 -9.75 2.60
C LEU A 474 -27.24 -8.99 3.19
N CYS A 475 -26.15 -8.89 2.44
CA CYS A 475 -24.91 -8.28 2.94
C CYS A 475 -24.84 -6.79 2.57
N SER A 476 -25.16 -6.44 1.32
CA SER A 476 -25.17 -5.05 0.87
C SER A 476 -26.12 -4.81 -0.30
N VAL A 477 -26.50 -3.55 -0.52
CA VAL A 477 -27.36 -3.08 -1.62
C VAL A 477 -26.82 -1.76 -2.15
N THR A 478 -26.72 -1.62 -3.47
CA THR A 478 -26.55 -0.34 -4.17
C THR A 478 -27.56 -0.24 -5.31
N MET A 479 -28.22 0.91 -5.42
CA MET A 479 -29.10 1.24 -6.53
C MET A 479 -28.57 2.50 -7.19
N HIS A 480 -28.25 2.41 -8.47
CA HIS A 480 -27.80 3.52 -9.29
C HIS A 480 -28.79 3.86 -10.38
N GLU A 481 -28.89 5.14 -10.71
CA GLU A 481 -29.48 5.61 -11.96
C GLU A 481 -28.42 6.26 -12.84
N PHE A 482 -28.55 6.08 -14.14
CA PHE A 482 -27.57 6.50 -15.15
C PHE A 482 -28.26 7.26 -16.28
N MET A 483 -27.53 8.19 -16.91
CA MET A 483 -27.93 8.74 -18.21
C MET A 483 -27.86 7.69 -19.33
N GLY A 484 -28.29 8.06 -20.54
CA GLY A 484 -28.26 7.20 -21.72
C GLY A 484 -26.86 6.73 -22.06
N GLU A 485 -26.73 5.57 -22.71
CA GLU A 485 -25.43 4.94 -23.03
C GLU A 485 -24.52 5.82 -23.90
N ASP A 486 -25.09 6.72 -24.69
CA ASP A 486 -24.34 7.72 -25.46
C ASP A 486 -23.50 8.67 -24.56
N GLN A 487 -23.86 8.75 -23.28
CA GLN A 487 -23.13 9.49 -22.26
C GLN A 487 -21.95 8.73 -21.65
N TYR A 488 -21.74 7.46 -22.02
CA TYR A 488 -20.79 6.54 -21.40
C TYR A 488 -19.80 5.98 -22.42
N ARG A 489 -18.64 5.55 -21.91
CA ARG A 489 -17.61 4.78 -22.63
C ARG A 489 -17.22 3.59 -21.77
N PHE A 490 -17.85 2.46 -22.07
CA PHE A 490 -17.68 1.18 -21.38
C PHE A 490 -16.40 0.42 -21.75
N ASP A 491 -15.65 0.87 -22.76
CA ASP A 491 -14.40 0.22 -23.18
C ASP A 491 -13.34 0.39 -22.10
N ASP A 492 -12.84 -0.74 -21.59
CA ASP A 492 -11.85 -0.82 -20.52
C ASP A 492 -10.50 -0.16 -20.89
N ASN A 493 -10.21 0.00 -22.18
CA ASN A 493 -9.01 0.70 -22.68
C ASN A 493 -9.16 2.24 -22.61
N VAL A 494 -10.36 2.73 -22.31
CA VAL A 494 -10.62 4.15 -22.13
C VAL A 494 -10.29 4.53 -20.70
N ILE A 495 -9.33 5.43 -20.57
CA ILE A 495 -8.92 6.01 -19.30
C ILE A 495 -9.49 7.42 -19.24
N SER A 496 -10.37 7.63 -18.26
CA SER A 496 -11.06 8.90 -18.04
C SER A 496 -11.33 9.13 -16.55
N ALA A 497 -12.51 9.66 -16.20
CA ALA A 497 -12.91 9.98 -14.84
C ALA A 497 -14.31 9.46 -14.55
N TYR A 498 -14.37 8.27 -13.96
CA TYR A 498 -15.63 7.59 -13.67
C TYR A 498 -16.05 7.93 -12.24
N PRO A 499 -17.30 8.36 -11.98
CA PRO A 499 -17.73 8.60 -10.61
C PRO A 499 -17.78 7.31 -9.79
N THR A 500 -17.42 7.44 -8.52
CA THR A 500 -17.69 6.44 -7.47
C THR A 500 -18.06 7.16 -6.17
N PHE A 501 -18.86 6.52 -5.33
CA PHE A 501 -19.48 7.12 -4.17
C PHE A 501 -19.06 6.38 -2.91
N ASP A 502 -18.64 7.13 -1.89
CA ASP A 502 -18.33 6.52 -0.60
C ASP A 502 -19.57 6.09 0.18
N ILE A 503 -19.38 5.49 1.37
CA ILE A 503 -20.47 5.05 2.23
C ILE A 503 -21.50 6.16 2.57
N ARG A 504 -21.09 7.43 2.51
CA ARG A 504 -21.93 8.61 2.79
C ARG A 504 -22.52 9.23 1.51
N GLY A 505 -22.35 8.59 0.36
CA GLY A 505 -22.80 9.08 -0.94
C GLY A 505 -21.95 10.23 -1.49
N ARG A 506 -20.76 10.48 -0.94
CA ARG A 506 -19.87 11.54 -1.45
C ARG A 506 -19.16 11.04 -2.70
N LYS A 507 -19.28 11.79 -3.78
CA LYS A 507 -18.67 11.48 -5.08
C LYS A 507 -17.16 11.71 -5.07
N THR A 508 -16.45 10.77 -5.67
CA THR A 508 -15.04 10.84 -6.07
C THR A 508 -14.91 10.29 -7.49
N TRP A 509 -13.73 10.40 -8.10
CA TRP A 509 -13.46 9.87 -9.44
C TRP A 509 -12.36 8.81 -9.42
N ARG A 510 -12.49 7.83 -10.31
CA ARG A 510 -11.55 6.74 -10.60
C ARG A 510 -11.21 6.68 -12.09
N SER A 511 -10.17 5.93 -12.48
CA SER A 511 -9.55 6.06 -13.80
C SER A 511 -10.19 5.28 -14.94
N ASN A 512 -10.79 4.12 -14.67
CA ASN A 512 -11.34 3.21 -15.68
C ASN A 512 -12.80 2.86 -15.35
N HIS A 513 -13.55 2.30 -16.31
CA HIS A 513 -14.97 1.98 -16.12
C HIS A 513 -15.21 0.75 -15.24
N GLU A 514 -14.79 -0.47 -15.60
CA GLU A 514 -14.98 -1.66 -14.75
C GLU A 514 -13.74 -2.58 -14.67
N TYR A 515 -12.75 -2.37 -15.52
CA TYR A 515 -11.54 -3.21 -15.64
C TYR A 515 -10.74 -3.46 -14.35
N CYS A 516 -10.65 -2.47 -13.46
CA CYS A 516 -9.68 -2.50 -12.36
C CYS A 516 -10.10 -3.46 -11.24
N LEU A 517 -9.17 -4.27 -10.74
CA LEU A 517 -9.33 -5.11 -9.54
C LEU A 517 -9.88 -4.31 -8.35
N MET A 518 -9.40 -3.08 -8.15
CA MET A 518 -9.85 -2.21 -7.05
C MET A 518 -11.32 -1.77 -7.19
N ARG A 519 -11.91 -1.95 -8.38
CA ARG A 519 -13.32 -1.68 -8.71
C ARG A 519 -14.13 -2.97 -8.72
N ASN A 520 -13.66 -3.94 -9.48
CA ASN A 520 -14.27 -5.23 -9.66
C ASN A 520 -13.31 -6.29 -9.13
N MET A 521 -13.53 -6.73 -7.89
CA MET A 521 -12.64 -7.70 -7.23
C MET A 521 -12.55 -9.04 -7.99
N ALA A 522 -13.53 -9.36 -8.84
CA ALA A 522 -13.46 -10.54 -9.70
C ALA A 522 -12.48 -10.38 -10.88
N SER A 523 -12.13 -9.14 -11.25
CA SER A 523 -11.10 -8.84 -12.25
C SER A 523 -9.73 -9.30 -11.74
N THR A 524 -8.94 -9.90 -12.61
CA THR A 524 -7.55 -10.23 -12.32
C THR A 524 -6.59 -9.10 -12.65
N GLN A 525 -7.08 -7.94 -13.13
CA GLN A 525 -6.26 -6.92 -13.74
C GLN A 525 -6.19 -5.65 -12.90
N LEU A 526 -4.98 -5.13 -12.68
CA LEU A 526 -4.81 -3.75 -12.20
C LEU A 526 -4.94 -2.79 -13.38
N CYS A 527 -5.63 -1.65 -13.19
CA CYS A 527 -5.63 -0.60 -14.20
C CYS A 527 -4.23 -0.01 -14.39
N SER A 528 -4.01 0.67 -15.52
CA SER A 528 -2.69 1.23 -15.85
C SER A 528 -2.15 2.18 -14.78
N ILE A 529 -3.03 2.91 -14.09
CA ILE A 529 -2.67 3.85 -13.02
C ILE A 529 -2.17 3.09 -11.79
N CYS A 530 -2.89 2.02 -11.40
CA CYS A 530 -2.48 1.14 -10.30
C CYS A 530 -1.19 0.39 -10.63
N LYS A 531 -1.01 -0.09 -11.88
CA LYS A 531 0.22 -0.74 -12.33
C LYS A 531 1.43 0.19 -12.28
N GLU A 532 1.30 1.42 -12.77
CA GLU A 532 2.39 2.42 -12.69
C GLU A 532 2.72 2.75 -11.23
N GLY A 533 1.69 2.94 -10.39
CA GLY A 533 1.85 3.13 -8.95
C GLY A 533 2.59 1.96 -8.29
N LEU A 534 2.29 0.73 -8.72
CA LEU A 534 2.92 -0.49 -8.23
C LEU A 534 4.39 -0.57 -8.63
N TRP A 535 4.74 -0.35 -9.90
CA TRP A 535 6.13 -0.26 -10.34
C TRP A 535 6.94 0.72 -9.49
N HIS A 536 6.41 1.94 -9.29
CA HIS A 536 7.08 2.95 -8.46
C HIS A 536 7.22 2.57 -6.99
N ARG A 537 6.30 1.78 -6.46
CA ARG A 537 6.34 1.40 -5.05
C ARG A 537 7.28 0.22 -4.84
N LEU A 538 7.22 -0.81 -5.67
CA LEU A 538 8.13 -1.94 -5.59
C LEU A 538 9.58 -1.51 -5.86
N LEU A 539 9.84 -0.73 -6.90
CA LEU A 539 11.18 -0.20 -7.21
C LEU A 539 11.65 0.92 -6.28
N SER A 540 10.81 1.39 -5.34
CA SER A 540 11.29 2.23 -4.24
C SER A 540 11.90 1.41 -3.09
N LYS A 541 11.65 0.10 -3.09
CA LYS A 541 12.15 -0.87 -2.11
C LYS A 541 13.21 -1.81 -2.71
N ALA A 542 13.19 -2.03 -4.03
CA ALA A 542 14.15 -2.85 -4.75
C ALA A 542 14.94 -2.02 -5.79
N SER A 543 16.17 -2.41 -6.04
CA SER A 543 17.07 -1.91 -7.09
C SER A 543 17.04 -2.85 -8.30
N LEU A 544 17.12 -2.31 -9.52
CA LEU A 544 17.21 -3.13 -10.74
C LEU A 544 18.51 -3.97 -10.81
N LEU A 545 19.50 -3.64 -9.99
CA LEU A 545 20.78 -4.35 -9.87
C LEU A 545 20.86 -5.03 -8.50
N ASP A 546 21.00 -6.36 -8.51
CA ASP A 546 21.25 -7.17 -7.32
C ASP A 546 22.70 -6.99 -6.86
N GLU A 547 23.66 -7.19 -7.77
CA GLU A 547 25.09 -7.07 -7.47
C GLU A 547 25.94 -6.97 -8.76
N ILE A 548 27.18 -6.49 -8.61
CA ILE A 548 28.24 -6.66 -9.60
C ILE A 548 29.22 -7.69 -9.03
N ARG A 549 29.42 -8.79 -9.74
CA ARG A 549 30.47 -9.78 -9.43
C ARG A 549 31.64 -9.58 -10.36
N VAL A 550 32.84 -9.68 -9.80
CA VAL A 550 34.10 -9.60 -10.54
C VAL A 550 34.90 -10.85 -10.20
N ASP A 551 35.16 -11.68 -11.21
CA ASP A 551 35.98 -12.86 -11.12
C ASP A 551 37.31 -12.60 -11.86
N CYS A 552 38.43 -12.83 -11.19
CA CYS A 552 39.75 -12.65 -11.79
C CYS A 552 40.22 -13.94 -12.45
N GLN A 553 40.58 -13.87 -13.73
CA GLN A 553 40.98 -15.02 -14.53
C GLN A 553 42.42 -14.85 -15.03
N GLY A 554 43.18 -15.94 -15.04
CA GLY A 554 44.51 -16.03 -15.64
C GLY A 554 44.85 -17.46 -16.03
N GLU A 555 45.82 -17.62 -16.94
CA GLU A 555 46.25 -18.93 -17.45
C GLU A 555 46.99 -19.76 -16.39
N ASN A 556 47.63 -19.10 -15.42
CA ASN A 556 48.39 -19.72 -14.34
C ASN A 556 47.84 -19.35 -12.97
N GLU A 557 48.05 -20.23 -11.99
CA GLU A 557 47.66 -20.01 -10.59
C GLU A 557 48.37 -18.77 -10.01
N GLY A 558 47.60 -17.78 -9.57
CA GLY A 558 48.10 -16.49 -9.07
C GLY A 558 48.35 -15.41 -10.15
N GLU A 559 48.11 -15.72 -11.43
CA GLU A 559 48.12 -14.73 -12.51
C GLU A 559 46.71 -14.21 -12.79
N VAL A 560 46.60 -12.91 -13.10
CA VAL A 560 45.36 -12.27 -13.53
C VAL A 560 45.64 -11.57 -14.85
N SER A 561 45.03 -12.07 -15.92
CA SER A 561 45.08 -11.51 -17.27
C SER A 561 43.79 -10.77 -17.64
N THR A 562 42.65 -11.21 -17.09
CA THR A 562 41.31 -10.72 -17.46
C THR A 562 40.42 -10.63 -16.23
N PHE A 563 39.58 -9.58 -16.15
CA PHE A 563 38.45 -9.52 -15.23
C PHE A 563 37.19 -9.98 -15.96
N SER A 564 36.51 -10.98 -15.43
CA SER A 564 35.17 -11.39 -15.86
C SER A 564 34.15 -10.72 -14.94
N ILE A 565 33.33 -9.85 -15.50
CA ILE A 565 32.41 -9.01 -14.73
C ILE A 565 30.99 -9.39 -15.09
N THR A 566 30.19 -9.71 -14.08
CA THR A 566 28.76 -10.03 -14.24
C THR A 566 27.93 -9.04 -13.43
N ALA A 567 27.05 -8.32 -14.12
CA ALA A 567 26.00 -7.52 -13.51
C ALA A 567 24.73 -8.36 -13.37
N ASN A 568 24.43 -8.78 -12.14
CA ASN A 568 23.20 -9.51 -11.83
C ASN A 568 22.06 -8.50 -11.71
N VAL A 569 21.26 -8.37 -12.76
CA VAL A 569 20.06 -7.53 -12.78
C VAL A 569 18.82 -8.35 -12.46
N ILE A 570 17.78 -7.68 -11.93
CA ILE A 570 16.46 -8.31 -11.80
C ILE A 570 16.01 -8.75 -13.21
N PRO A 571 15.55 -10.00 -13.40
CA PRO A 571 15.29 -10.55 -14.73
C PRO A 571 13.97 -10.03 -15.33
N LEU A 572 13.96 -8.75 -15.70
CA LEU A 572 12.92 -8.04 -16.45
C LEU A 572 13.35 -7.86 -17.93
N GLY A 573 12.45 -7.33 -18.75
CA GLY A 573 12.68 -7.06 -20.17
C GLY A 573 13.10 -8.32 -20.92
N GLN A 574 14.16 -8.19 -21.72
CA GLN A 574 14.75 -9.31 -22.43
C GLN A 574 15.34 -10.40 -21.51
N PHE A 575 15.55 -10.13 -20.22
CA PHE A 575 16.14 -11.10 -19.27
C PHE A 575 15.10 -11.95 -18.54
N ARG A 576 13.80 -11.76 -18.80
CA ARG A 576 12.76 -12.65 -18.25
C ARG A 576 13.02 -14.09 -18.69
N LYS A 577 12.97 -15.02 -17.74
CA LYS A 577 13.07 -16.47 -18.02
C LYS A 577 11.93 -16.94 -18.94
N ASP A 578 10.72 -16.45 -18.67
CA ASP A 578 9.53 -16.71 -19.47
C ASP A 578 9.20 -15.47 -20.31
N GLN A 579 9.55 -15.53 -21.60
CA GLN A 579 9.32 -14.44 -22.54
C GLN A 579 7.82 -14.23 -22.83
N SER A 580 6.94 -15.20 -22.56
CA SER A 580 5.49 -15.01 -22.71
C SER A 580 4.91 -14.03 -21.68
N LYS A 581 5.63 -13.79 -20.58
CA LYS A 581 5.28 -12.82 -19.51
C LYS A 581 5.91 -11.45 -19.73
N ARG A 582 6.60 -11.23 -20.84
CA ARG A 582 7.21 -9.93 -21.18
C ARG A 582 6.17 -9.06 -21.87
N GLU A 583 5.92 -7.89 -21.31
CA GLU A 583 5.03 -6.91 -21.95
C GLU A 583 5.65 -6.36 -23.24
N THR A 584 4.83 -6.13 -24.26
CA THR A 584 5.33 -5.64 -25.56
C THR A 584 5.91 -4.23 -25.41
N GLY A 585 7.17 -4.05 -25.78
CA GLY A 585 7.91 -2.79 -25.59
C GLY A 585 8.70 -2.70 -24.29
N GLU A 586 8.63 -3.73 -23.44
CA GLU A 586 9.46 -3.84 -22.23
C GLU A 586 10.92 -4.13 -22.59
N VAL A 587 11.90 -3.34 -22.12
CA VAL A 587 13.33 -3.49 -22.48
C VAL A 587 14.26 -2.95 -21.39
N TYR A 588 15.42 -3.59 -21.20
CA TYR A 588 16.55 -3.01 -20.47
C TYR A 588 17.54 -2.37 -21.44
N LYS A 589 18.00 -1.17 -21.07
CA LYS A 589 19.16 -0.51 -21.68
C LYS A 589 20.31 -0.54 -20.69
N ILE A 590 21.40 -1.21 -21.05
CA ILE A 590 22.60 -1.33 -20.20
C ILE A 590 23.77 -0.60 -20.85
N ARG A 591 24.54 0.10 -20.04
CA ARG A 591 25.73 0.84 -20.46
C ARG A 591 26.85 0.68 -19.45
N TRP A 592 28.07 0.60 -19.97
CA TRP A 592 29.29 0.55 -19.17
C TRP A 592 30.15 1.79 -19.41
N PHE A 593 30.73 2.34 -18.34
CA PHE A 593 31.64 3.47 -18.44
C PHE A 593 32.95 3.12 -17.75
N ARG A 594 34.06 3.46 -18.39
CA ARG A 594 35.40 3.35 -17.83
C ARG A 594 35.96 4.74 -17.65
N ASN A 595 36.29 5.11 -16.42
CA ASN A 595 36.79 6.45 -16.05
C ASN A 595 35.90 7.58 -16.63
N GLY A 596 34.57 7.37 -16.61
CA GLY A 596 33.57 8.31 -17.15
C GLY A 596 33.35 8.24 -18.67
N VAL A 597 34.10 7.43 -19.41
CA VAL A 597 33.96 7.27 -20.87
C VAL A 597 33.07 6.06 -21.17
N HIS A 598 31.99 6.27 -21.92
CA HIS A 598 31.07 5.22 -22.35
C HIS A 598 31.76 4.20 -23.27
N GLN A 599 31.65 2.91 -22.94
CA GLN A 599 32.14 1.79 -23.76
C GLN A 599 30.98 1.23 -24.58
N THR A 600 30.73 1.81 -25.76
CA THR A 600 29.56 1.51 -26.61
C THR A 600 29.49 0.07 -27.11
N GLU A 601 30.63 -0.58 -27.26
CA GLU A 601 30.76 -1.97 -27.67
C GLU A 601 30.25 -2.96 -26.62
N LEU A 602 30.08 -2.49 -25.37
CA LEU A 602 29.57 -3.28 -24.25
C LEU A 602 28.09 -3.03 -23.97
N ASP A 603 27.41 -2.23 -24.78
CA ASP A 603 25.99 -1.91 -24.57
C ASP A 603 25.12 -3.17 -24.56
N ASP A 604 24.14 -3.18 -23.66
CA ASP A 604 23.17 -4.26 -23.45
C ASP A 604 23.78 -5.62 -23.01
N GLN A 605 25.07 -5.66 -22.64
CA GLN A 605 25.73 -6.84 -22.07
C GLN A 605 25.71 -6.81 -20.53
N VAL A 606 25.18 -7.87 -19.92
CA VAL A 606 25.24 -8.11 -18.45
C VAL A 606 26.51 -8.83 -18.02
N HIS A 607 27.21 -9.47 -18.95
CA HIS A 607 28.47 -10.15 -18.70
C HIS A 607 29.50 -9.60 -19.68
N ILE A 608 30.62 -9.10 -19.16
CA ILE A 608 31.72 -8.55 -19.95
C ILE A 608 33.04 -9.16 -19.50
N GLN A 609 34.00 -9.22 -20.41
CA GLN A 609 35.38 -9.57 -20.10
C GLN A 609 36.26 -8.40 -20.47
N VAL A 610 37.09 -7.95 -19.53
CA VAL A 610 37.97 -6.81 -19.72
C VAL A 610 39.41 -7.18 -19.36
N PRO A 611 40.41 -6.86 -20.19
CA PRO A 611 41.80 -7.20 -19.91
C PRO A 611 42.29 -6.43 -18.68
N VAL A 612 43.28 -6.97 -17.98
CA VAL A 612 43.82 -6.34 -16.75
C VAL A 612 44.41 -4.94 -17.01
N ALA A 613 44.83 -4.67 -18.25
CA ALA A 613 45.29 -3.36 -18.70
C ALA A 613 44.21 -2.28 -18.61
N ASP A 614 42.93 -2.69 -18.61
CA ASP A 614 41.76 -1.82 -18.50
C ASP A 614 41.24 -1.69 -17.06
N ALA A 615 42.07 -2.06 -16.07
CA ALA A 615 41.86 -1.76 -14.66
C ALA A 615 41.60 -0.26 -14.43
N GLY A 616 40.82 0.07 -13.41
CA GLY A 616 40.41 1.45 -13.14
C GLY A 616 39.01 1.54 -12.55
N ILE A 617 38.41 2.72 -12.62
CA ILE A 617 37.06 2.96 -12.13
C ILE A 617 36.07 2.64 -13.23
N TRP A 618 35.13 1.75 -12.92
CA TRP A 618 34.05 1.33 -13.80
C TRP A 618 32.71 1.74 -13.24
N GLU A 619 31.76 2.05 -14.11
CA GLU A 619 30.38 2.32 -13.75
C GLU A 619 29.45 1.49 -14.65
N PHE A 620 28.58 0.72 -14.02
CA PHE A 620 27.47 0.03 -14.67
C PHE A 620 26.22 0.89 -14.55
N LYS A 621 25.47 1.07 -15.64
CA LYS A 621 24.14 1.69 -15.65
C LYS A 621 23.12 0.78 -16.30
N ALA A 622 21.97 0.62 -15.66
CA ALA A 622 20.80 -0.02 -16.24
C ALA A 622 19.59 0.92 -16.20
N GLU A 623 18.82 0.95 -17.28
CA GLU A 623 17.51 1.61 -17.37
C GLU A 623 16.48 0.59 -17.85
N PHE A 624 15.45 0.36 -17.05
CA PHE A 624 14.32 -0.46 -17.42
C PHE A 624 13.24 0.43 -18.05
N GLN A 625 12.67 -0.01 -19.17
CA GLN A 625 11.58 0.68 -19.85
C GLN A 625 10.41 -0.30 -20.02
N THR A 626 9.20 0.14 -19.70
CA THR A 626 7.98 -0.67 -19.82
C THR A 626 6.80 0.21 -20.25
N PRO A 627 5.88 -0.26 -21.10
CA PRO A 627 4.65 0.47 -21.42
C PRO A 627 3.76 0.71 -20.20
N GLU A 628 3.94 -0.04 -19.11
CA GLU A 628 3.18 0.09 -17.86
C GLU A 628 3.62 1.30 -17.00
N VAL A 629 4.69 2.01 -17.39
CA VAL A 629 5.15 3.24 -16.73
C VAL A 629 5.34 4.33 -17.79
N ARG A 630 4.47 5.34 -17.76
CA ARG A 630 4.56 6.52 -18.65
C ARG A 630 5.38 7.65 -18.02
N LYS A 631 5.45 7.71 -16.68
CA LYS A 631 6.14 8.79 -15.97
C LYS A 631 6.92 8.28 -14.76
N ASP A 632 8.24 8.35 -14.81
CA ASP A 632 9.14 8.05 -13.68
C ASP A 632 9.88 9.32 -13.20
N PRO A 633 9.25 10.17 -12.37
CA PRO A 633 9.87 11.43 -11.94
C PRO A 633 10.99 11.24 -10.92
N ARG A 634 11.10 10.05 -10.31
CA ARG A 634 12.09 9.74 -9.26
C ARG A 634 13.27 8.93 -9.80
N GLY A 635 13.24 8.51 -11.06
CA GLY A 635 14.31 7.71 -11.66
C GLY A 635 14.41 6.31 -11.07
N LEU A 636 13.30 5.75 -10.56
CA LEU A 636 13.28 4.43 -9.93
C LEU A 636 13.49 3.28 -10.92
N LEU A 637 13.22 3.52 -12.21
CA LEU A 637 13.48 2.55 -13.28
C LEU A 637 14.95 2.63 -13.77
N LYS A 638 15.86 3.18 -12.95
CA LYS A 638 17.28 3.29 -13.25
C LYS A 638 18.11 2.80 -12.07
N ALA A 639 19.22 2.12 -12.37
CA ALA A 639 20.22 1.74 -11.38
C ALA A 639 21.62 2.07 -11.91
N SER A 640 22.52 2.47 -11.00
CA SER A 640 23.93 2.67 -11.31
C SER A 640 24.81 2.13 -10.18
N LYS A 641 25.97 1.57 -10.54
CA LYS A 641 26.99 1.16 -9.57
C LYS A 641 28.38 1.51 -10.10
N VAL A 642 29.08 2.34 -9.33
CA VAL A 642 30.52 2.61 -9.52
C VAL A 642 31.32 1.60 -8.69
N PHE A 643 32.35 1.01 -9.28
CA PHE A 643 33.26 0.06 -8.63
C PHE A 643 34.67 0.15 -9.23
N ALA A 644 35.66 -0.34 -8.50
CA ALA A 644 37.05 -0.34 -8.94
C ALA A 644 37.50 -1.75 -9.35
N LEU A 645 38.20 -1.83 -10.47
CA LEU A 645 38.94 -3.01 -10.88
C LEU A 645 40.41 -2.80 -10.57
N SER A 646 40.99 -3.72 -9.80
CA SER A 646 42.42 -3.73 -9.51
C SER A 646 42.88 -5.18 -9.35
N LYS A 647 44.07 -5.48 -9.88
CA LYS A 647 44.73 -6.78 -9.68
C LYS A 647 44.97 -7.09 -8.19
N GLN A 648 45.07 -6.05 -7.35
CA GLN A 648 45.26 -6.20 -5.90
C GLN A 648 43.99 -6.65 -5.16
N LEU A 649 42.82 -6.61 -5.82
CA LEU A 649 41.53 -7.00 -5.24
C LEU A 649 41.14 -8.46 -5.57
N CYS A 650 42.00 -9.23 -6.24
CA CYS A 650 41.71 -10.55 -6.83
C CYS A 650 42.00 -11.76 -5.91
#